data_AF-A0A8H5HQQ8-F1
#
_entry.id   AF-A0A8H5HQQ8-F1
#
_cell.length_a   1.000
_cell.length_b   1.000
_cell.length_c   1.000
_cell.angle_alpha   90.00
_cell.angle_beta   90.00
_cell.angle_gamma   90.00
#
_symmetry.space_group_name_H-M   'P 1'
#
loop_
_entity.id
_entity.type
_entity.pdbx_description
1 polymer ?
#
loop_
_entity_poly.entity_id
_entity_poly.type
_entity_poly.pdbx_seq_one_letter_code
_entity_poly.pdbx_strand_id
1 'polypeptide(L)'
;MAEEKSIEISPASRPSSNPPAEVQPLTPEGRQDTLTTPPPTAVVSDRSELLSRARVFLQSPQILHQDTLAKRSFLAEKGLNEMEIDGLLRELPLQRPLVPPRTYPQQPPSNLPTLLLGLIRLFSWIAGGSAALIFIYYRFLLPRITQTTLARRSIKSHHLSLLRRLNESLTSLKESQKESYSVLPRPEPFKEPARYQACHSVVDMLKEIGDKAADMENIPPVTLIRCGLESFGEGKEGDLSKPTTEELFQYLEGQVPWLASEDGLKYEQKLWETLSTCPLFIGTPSLPTSNAENFEDQKPTRWTYAAPEPAEPSPVSESMNALSRSLPKSSAPQHNSRQHTLQALAEFTGYISTQVYMPYRPPSSAAGFLGSGGSLGPAEDEFRREIRALKGLVLNRKWKDTIEQSEGGYDSFTKGYLKFGFNVAKDGQVVYREWAPNATEANLIGDFNEWSRTSHPMKKDNYGVWEITILPTSPGVSAIPHDSKIKISMLLPTGQRIERLPAWIKRVTQDLSVSPVYDARFWNPPESETYKFKNPRPPKPTNLRIYEAHVGISTSEPRVGTYSEFTRNILPRIKDLGYNVIQLMAVMEHAYYASFGYQVTSFFAASSRYGSPEDLKELIDTAHGMGLTVLLDIVHSHACKNVLDGLNEFDGTDHLYFHEGSKGRHELWDSRLFNYSQHEVLRFLMSNLRFYMDVFQFDGFRFDGVTSMMYKHHGIGTGFSGGYHEYFGEAADIEAIVYLMLANDAIHSLYPNAITIAEDVSGMPLLGAPVDKGGVGFDYRLSMAIPDMWIKLLKHKSDDEWNIGNIVFTLTNRRYGEKSIAYCESHDQALVGDKTLAFWLMDKEMYTNMSDMTEMTPVISRGLALHKMIRLLTHSLGGEGYLNFEGNEFGHPEACHMPCLHQNSFHYARRQWNVVDDSLLRYRYLNNFDRAMNHLAGNTGWLESPQVKAYGKDYSPNSNPLASMQAYVSLKNEADKVIVYERAGLLFIFNFNPTQSFTDYRVGVEEAAEYRIVLSSDEQRFGGFDNVKLNVKFITTPMEWNNRKNWLQVYIPARTGLVLSK
;
A
#
# COMPACT_ATOMS: atom_id res chain seq x y z
N MET A 1 -10.03 -37.23 41.22
CA MET A 1 -10.81 -38.27 40.51
C MET A 1 -11.34 -37.63 39.23
N ALA A 2 -11.20 -38.17 38.03
CA ALA A 2 -10.32 -39.21 37.46
C ALA A 2 -10.39 -39.01 35.91
N GLU A 3 -9.45 -39.39 35.03
CA GLU A 3 -8.21 -40.18 35.14
C GLU A 3 -7.25 -39.85 33.96
N GLU A 4 -5.98 -40.29 34.03
CA GLU A 4 -4.97 -40.46 32.94
C GLU A 4 -4.63 -39.33 31.90
N LYS A 5 -3.35 -38.88 31.91
CA LYS A 5 -2.36 -38.72 30.77
C LYS A 5 -2.64 -37.77 29.57
N SER A 6 -1.67 -37.18 28.82
CA SER A 6 -0.18 -36.99 28.84
C SER A 6 0.28 -36.30 27.50
N ILE A 7 1.48 -35.79 27.12
CA ILE A 7 2.83 -35.32 27.60
C ILE A 7 3.65 -34.94 26.29
N GLU A 8 4.80 -34.24 26.12
CA GLU A 8 5.62 -33.07 26.60
C GLU A 8 6.91 -33.05 25.68
N ILE A 9 7.82 -32.07 25.49
CA ILE A 9 7.97 -30.61 25.79
C ILE A 9 8.81 -29.92 24.63
N SER A 10 9.81 -29.03 24.85
CA SER A 10 10.50 -28.20 23.81
C SER A 10 12.08 -28.26 23.76
N PRO A 11 12.96 -27.24 24.02
CA PRO A 11 14.04 -26.87 23.05
C PRO A 11 15.51 -26.55 23.54
N ALA A 12 16.38 -26.17 22.58
CA ALA A 12 17.39 -25.06 22.60
C ALA A 12 18.92 -25.19 22.96
N SER A 13 19.74 -24.46 22.14
CA SER A 13 20.94 -23.59 22.40
C SER A 13 22.39 -24.08 22.75
N ARG A 14 23.35 -23.11 22.77
CA ARG A 14 24.85 -23.11 22.65
C ARG A 14 25.59 -22.90 24.02
N PRO A 15 26.93 -23.14 24.24
CA PRO A 15 28.07 -22.24 23.84
C PRO A 15 29.43 -22.94 23.51
N SER A 16 30.61 -22.42 23.98
CA SER A 16 31.88 -22.41 23.20
C SER A 16 33.25 -22.44 23.95
N SER A 17 34.29 -22.94 23.24
CA SER A 17 35.74 -22.54 23.20
C SER A 17 36.72 -22.76 24.38
N ASN A 18 38.02 -22.95 24.02
CA ASN A 18 39.29 -22.84 24.79
C ASN A 18 39.73 -24.00 25.75
N PRO A 19 41.04 -24.18 26.05
CA PRO A 19 42.29 -23.86 25.31
C PRO A 19 43.29 -25.08 25.24
N PRO A 20 44.64 -25.08 25.55
CA PRO A 20 45.61 -25.79 24.68
C PRO A 20 46.70 -26.69 25.36
N ALA A 21 47.62 -27.20 24.51
CA ALA A 21 49.05 -27.44 24.74
C ALA A 21 49.60 -28.42 25.84
N GLU A 22 50.21 -29.50 25.33
CA GLU A 22 51.59 -29.97 25.63
C GLU A 22 52.00 -30.74 26.93
N VAL A 23 52.81 -31.78 26.65
CA VAL A 23 53.96 -32.31 27.42
C VAL A 23 53.72 -33.18 28.68
N GLN A 24 53.94 -34.48 28.42
CA GLN A 24 54.54 -35.58 29.22
C GLN A 24 55.61 -35.18 30.29
N PRO A 25 56.13 -36.08 31.18
CA PRO A 25 56.04 -37.56 31.22
C PRO A 25 55.81 -38.15 32.64
N LEU A 26 56.15 -39.45 32.80
CA LEU A 26 56.56 -40.17 34.02
C LEU A 26 55.49 -40.69 35.01
N THR A 27 55.32 -42.02 34.96
CA THR A 27 55.08 -42.95 36.10
C THR A 27 56.22 -42.83 37.14
N PRO A 28 56.03 -43.15 38.45
CA PRO A 28 55.59 -44.48 38.94
C PRO A 28 54.71 -44.49 40.22
N GLU A 29 54.46 -45.70 40.77
CA GLU A 29 54.15 -46.10 42.17
C GLU A 29 53.29 -45.20 43.10
N GLY A 30 52.31 -45.68 43.88
CA GLY A 30 51.80 -47.03 44.14
C GLY A 30 51.06 -47.10 45.50
N ARG A 31 50.59 -48.31 45.90
CA ARG A 31 50.11 -48.73 47.26
C ARG A 31 48.78 -48.19 47.85
N GLN A 32 48.07 -49.15 48.49
CA GLN A 32 47.29 -49.05 49.74
C GLN A 32 45.93 -48.27 49.72
N ASP A 33 44.93 -48.58 50.55
CA ASP A 33 44.85 -49.60 51.62
C ASP A 33 43.45 -50.21 51.90
N THR A 34 43.48 -51.30 52.67
CA THR A 34 42.50 -52.03 53.50
C THR A 34 41.36 -51.24 54.20
N LEU A 35 40.31 -51.81 54.83
CA LEU A 35 39.92 -53.21 55.21
C LEU A 35 38.60 -53.63 54.44
N THR A 36 37.60 -54.47 54.84
CA THR A 36 37.19 -55.21 56.07
C THR A 36 36.28 -56.43 55.75
N THR A 37 35.84 -57.19 56.77
CA THR A 37 34.98 -58.40 56.77
C THR A 37 34.06 -58.37 58.05
N PRO A 38 33.24 -59.39 58.48
CA PRO A 38 32.94 -60.75 57.97
C PRO A 38 31.39 -61.06 57.92
N PRO A 39 30.85 -62.28 58.17
CA PRO A 39 30.60 -63.39 57.22
C PRO A 39 29.10 -63.90 57.30
N PRO A 40 28.69 -65.18 57.01
CA PRO A 40 29.30 -66.33 56.31
C PRO A 40 28.39 -67.11 55.30
N THR A 41 29.00 -67.82 54.31
CA THR A 41 28.54 -69.10 53.65
C THR A 41 27.15 -69.19 52.95
N ALA A 42 26.87 -70.04 51.95
CA ALA A 42 27.57 -71.20 51.36
C ALA A 42 27.44 -71.23 49.80
N VAL A 43 27.78 -72.35 49.13
CA VAL A 43 28.08 -72.41 47.67
C VAL A 43 27.36 -73.59 46.96
N VAL A 44 27.28 -73.52 45.61
CA VAL A 44 26.92 -74.56 44.60
C VAL A 44 25.46 -74.58 44.08
N SER A 45 25.22 -73.93 42.92
CA SER A 45 24.10 -74.27 42.00
C SER A 45 24.23 -73.74 40.54
N ASP A 46 25.04 -72.71 40.28
CA ASP A 46 24.85 -71.79 39.14
C ASP A 46 25.36 -72.25 37.74
N ARG A 47 26.18 -73.30 37.66
CA ARG A 47 26.93 -73.63 36.41
C ARG A 47 26.03 -73.99 35.22
N SER A 48 24.89 -74.65 35.45
CA SER A 48 24.04 -75.17 34.37
C SER A 48 23.20 -74.10 33.67
N GLU A 49 22.76 -73.07 34.39
CA GLU A 49 21.95 -72.00 33.80
C GLU A 49 22.81 -71.03 32.98
N LEU A 50 24.04 -70.79 33.43
CA LEU A 50 25.01 -69.96 32.73
C LEU A 50 25.30 -70.51 31.32
N LEU A 51 25.37 -71.85 31.17
CA LEU A 51 25.53 -72.53 29.87
C LEU A 51 24.30 -72.44 28.95
N SER A 52 23.08 -72.40 29.49
CA SER A 52 21.88 -72.25 28.64
C SER A 52 21.72 -70.82 28.14
N ARG A 53 21.98 -69.82 29.00
CA ARG A 53 22.02 -68.40 28.63
C ARG A 53 23.09 -68.12 27.57
N ALA A 54 24.26 -68.76 27.65
CA ALA A 54 25.33 -68.64 26.66
C ALA A 54 24.92 -69.12 25.24
N ARG A 55 24.15 -70.21 25.12
CA ARG A 55 23.61 -70.68 23.82
C ARG A 55 22.70 -69.64 23.17
N VAL A 56 21.76 -69.09 23.94
CA VAL A 56 20.80 -68.09 23.45
C VAL A 56 21.51 -66.82 22.98
N PHE A 57 22.54 -66.37 23.70
CA PHE A 57 23.36 -65.22 23.31
C PHE A 57 24.08 -65.43 21.96
N LEU A 58 24.73 -66.59 21.77
CA LEU A 58 25.47 -66.91 20.55
C LEU A 58 24.60 -67.02 19.29
N GLN A 59 23.32 -67.36 19.44
CA GLN A 59 22.36 -67.45 18.34
C GLN A 59 21.69 -66.11 17.99
N SER A 60 21.94 -65.03 18.74
CA SER A 60 21.32 -63.72 18.48
C SER A 60 21.85 -63.09 17.17
N PRO A 61 21.00 -62.45 16.34
CA PRO A 61 21.39 -61.96 15.01
C PRO A 61 22.56 -60.95 15.01
N GLN A 62 22.70 -60.16 16.09
CA GLN A 62 23.75 -59.16 16.25
C GLN A 62 25.12 -59.78 16.60
N ILE A 63 25.14 -60.96 17.20
CA ILE A 63 26.36 -61.70 17.60
C ILE A 63 26.74 -62.73 16.53
N LEU A 64 25.78 -63.29 15.79
CA LEU A 64 25.98 -64.37 14.82
C LEU A 64 27.15 -64.11 13.85
N HIS A 65 27.28 -62.86 13.36
CA HIS A 65 28.29 -62.43 12.39
C HIS A 65 29.57 -61.80 12.99
N GLN A 66 29.71 -61.73 14.32
CA GLN A 66 30.95 -61.27 14.96
C GLN A 66 32.05 -62.34 14.93
N ASP A 67 33.31 -61.91 15.05
CA ASP A 67 34.45 -62.81 15.05
C ASP A 67 34.45 -63.80 16.24
N THR A 68 35.04 -64.97 16.00
CA THR A 68 35.17 -66.09 16.94
C THR A 68 35.98 -65.71 18.18
N LEU A 69 36.99 -64.86 18.05
CA LEU A 69 37.86 -64.48 19.16
C LEU A 69 37.13 -63.53 20.12
N ALA A 70 36.35 -62.58 19.61
CA ALA A 70 35.46 -61.74 20.42
C ALA A 70 34.41 -62.58 21.19
N LYS A 71 33.81 -63.58 20.52
CA LYS A 71 32.89 -64.54 21.16
C LYS A 71 33.55 -65.34 22.29
N ARG A 72 34.79 -65.83 22.10
CA ARG A 72 35.55 -66.50 23.18
C ARG A 72 35.78 -65.57 24.37
N SER A 73 36.32 -64.37 24.13
CA SER A 73 36.66 -63.42 25.19
C SER A 73 35.43 -63.05 26.04
N PHE A 74 34.27 -62.81 25.43
CA PHE A 74 33.04 -62.52 26.18
C PHE A 74 32.58 -63.70 27.03
N LEU A 75 32.63 -64.93 26.52
CA LEU A 75 32.23 -66.12 27.28
C LEU A 75 33.19 -66.42 28.44
N ALA A 76 34.50 -66.23 28.23
CA ALA A 76 35.50 -66.33 29.30
C ALA A 76 35.29 -65.25 30.38
N GLU A 77 34.96 -64.01 29.98
CA GLU A 77 34.60 -62.92 30.89
C GLU A 77 33.30 -63.21 31.68
N LYS A 78 32.38 -64.02 31.15
CA LYS A 78 31.22 -64.54 31.88
C LYS A 78 31.49 -65.84 32.66
N GLY A 79 32.76 -66.24 32.80
CA GLY A 79 33.20 -67.30 33.72
C GLY A 79 33.04 -68.73 33.19
N LEU A 80 32.75 -68.92 31.90
CA LEU A 80 32.84 -70.23 31.26
C LEU A 80 34.32 -70.66 31.15
N ASN A 81 34.59 -71.97 31.21
CA ASN A 81 35.93 -72.50 30.97
C ASN A 81 36.13 -72.84 29.49
N GLU A 82 37.38 -72.97 29.02
CA GLU A 82 37.68 -73.21 27.60
C GLU A 82 36.97 -74.46 27.03
N MET A 83 36.78 -75.55 27.78
CA MET A 83 36.07 -76.72 27.25
C MET A 83 34.56 -76.48 27.08
N GLU A 84 33.94 -75.71 27.97
CA GLU A 84 32.54 -75.26 27.82
C GLU A 84 32.40 -74.31 26.61
N ILE A 85 33.35 -73.39 26.43
CA ILE A 85 33.39 -72.42 25.32
C ILE A 85 33.60 -73.13 23.98
N ASP A 86 34.56 -74.04 23.88
CA ASP A 86 34.86 -74.77 22.66
C ASP A 86 33.72 -75.72 22.27
N GLY A 87 33.01 -76.29 23.24
CA GLY A 87 31.76 -77.02 23.01
C GLY A 87 30.67 -76.14 22.39
N LEU A 88 30.36 -75.01 23.02
CA LEU A 88 29.32 -74.07 22.56
C LEU A 88 29.61 -73.47 21.18
N LEU A 89 30.88 -73.21 20.85
CA LEU A 89 31.26 -72.67 19.54
C LEU A 89 31.23 -73.72 18.43
N ARG A 90 31.32 -75.03 18.74
CA ARG A 90 31.14 -76.13 17.78
C ARG A 90 29.66 -76.42 17.46
N GLU A 91 28.72 -75.94 18.28
CA GLU A 91 27.28 -76.01 17.99
C GLU A 91 26.81 -74.99 16.93
N LEU A 92 27.68 -74.05 16.53
CA LEU A 92 27.38 -73.03 15.51
C LEU A 92 27.76 -73.50 14.09
N PRO A 93 26.97 -73.14 13.06
CA PRO A 93 27.26 -73.51 11.67
C PRO A 93 28.52 -72.80 11.12
N LEU A 94 29.36 -73.58 10.44
CA LEU A 94 30.67 -73.14 9.92
C LEU A 94 30.59 -71.99 8.90
N GLN A 95 31.08 -70.81 9.29
CA GLN A 95 31.43 -69.73 8.36
C GLN A 95 32.82 -70.01 7.74
N ARG A 96 32.98 -69.79 6.43
CA ARG A 96 34.25 -70.05 5.72
C ARG A 96 35.20 -68.84 5.84
N PRO A 97 36.51 -69.04 6.14
CA PRO A 97 37.47 -67.95 6.27
C PRO A 97 37.92 -67.39 4.92
N LEU A 98 38.37 -66.12 4.93
CA LEU A 98 39.00 -65.43 3.81
C LEU A 98 40.49 -65.22 4.11
N VAL A 99 41.37 -65.68 3.22
CA VAL A 99 42.84 -65.68 3.43
C VAL A 99 43.50 -64.49 2.71
N PRO A 100 44.39 -63.71 3.37
CA PRO A 100 45.16 -62.64 2.73
C PRO A 100 46.44 -63.17 2.04
N PRO A 101 46.79 -62.71 0.82
CA PRO A 101 47.95 -63.25 0.07
C PRO A 101 49.16 -62.30 -0.06
N ARG A 102 50.37 -62.87 0.14
CA ARG A 102 51.68 -62.48 -0.45
C ARG A 102 52.57 -63.75 -0.46
N THR A 103 53.41 -64.07 -1.46
CA THR A 103 53.73 -63.42 -2.74
C THR A 103 54.35 -64.41 -3.74
N TYR A 104 54.23 -64.05 -5.03
CA TYR A 104 55.04 -64.44 -6.22
C TYR A 104 54.55 -65.60 -7.11
N PRO A 105 54.80 -65.52 -8.43
CA PRO A 105 54.20 -64.54 -9.34
C PRO A 105 53.29 -65.22 -10.36
N GLN A 106 52.17 -64.58 -10.72
CA GLN A 106 51.42 -64.92 -11.93
C GLN A 106 51.15 -63.64 -12.75
N GLN A 107 50.99 -63.82 -14.07
CA GLN A 107 50.89 -62.73 -15.03
C GLN A 107 49.63 -61.87 -14.79
N PRO A 108 49.68 -60.56 -15.10
CA PRO A 108 48.56 -59.66 -14.81
C PRO A 108 47.30 -60.06 -15.60
N PRO A 109 46.17 -60.38 -14.94
CA PRO A 109 44.89 -60.48 -15.63
C PRO A 109 44.53 -59.11 -16.22
N SER A 110 43.83 -59.10 -17.35
CA SER A 110 43.62 -57.84 -18.09
C SER A 110 42.79 -56.85 -17.29
N ASN A 111 43.23 -55.58 -17.27
CA ASN A 111 42.50 -54.48 -16.64
C ASN A 111 41.19 -54.11 -17.39
N LEU A 112 40.79 -54.88 -18.41
CA LEU A 112 39.64 -54.58 -19.26
C LEU A 112 38.31 -54.50 -18.48
N PRO A 113 37.98 -55.42 -17.53
CA PRO A 113 36.75 -55.30 -16.75
C PRO A 113 36.77 -54.08 -15.81
N THR A 114 37.92 -53.79 -15.21
CA THR A 114 38.12 -52.64 -14.32
C THR A 114 38.01 -51.31 -15.07
N LEU A 115 38.56 -51.25 -16.28
CA LEU A 115 38.50 -50.10 -17.18
C LEU A 115 37.12 -49.93 -17.81
N LEU A 116 36.40 -51.03 -18.10
CA LEU A 116 34.99 -50.99 -18.49
C LEU A 116 34.10 -50.51 -17.35
N LEU A 117 34.29 -50.97 -16.11
CA LEU A 117 33.59 -50.44 -14.94
C LEU A 117 33.93 -48.97 -14.65
N GLY A 118 35.19 -48.58 -14.87
CA GLY A 118 35.64 -47.19 -14.82
C GLY A 118 34.97 -46.31 -15.87
N LEU A 119 34.89 -46.79 -17.12
CA LEU A 119 34.18 -46.12 -18.21
C LEU A 119 32.67 -46.07 -17.98
N ILE A 120 32.04 -47.15 -17.49
CA ILE A 120 30.60 -47.15 -17.14
C ILE A 120 30.33 -46.14 -16.02
N ARG A 121 31.20 -46.06 -15.00
CA ARG A 121 31.11 -45.00 -13.98
C ARG A 121 31.28 -43.62 -14.59
N LEU A 122 32.31 -43.39 -15.42
CA LEU A 122 32.54 -42.11 -16.11
C LEU A 122 31.34 -41.71 -16.97
N PHE A 123 30.82 -42.61 -17.81
CA PHE A 123 29.64 -42.38 -18.65
C PHE A 123 28.37 -42.18 -17.83
N SER A 124 28.19 -42.86 -16.69
CA SER A 124 27.04 -42.60 -15.80
C SER A 124 27.13 -41.25 -15.08
N TRP A 125 28.33 -40.79 -14.73
CA TRP A 125 28.56 -39.43 -14.20
C TRP A 125 28.39 -38.35 -15.28
N ILE A 126 28.87 -38.60 -16.51
CA ILE A 126 28.65 -37.73 -17.66
C ILE A 126 27.15 -37.69 -17.99
N ALA A 127 26.46 -38.82 -18.10
CA ALA A 127 25.03 -38.87 -18.39
C ALA A 127 24.19 -38.24 -17.28
N GLY A 128 24.52 -38.49 -16.00
CA GLY A 128 23.86 -37.86 -14.85
C GLY A 128 24.10 -36.35 -14.78
N GLY A 129 25.34 -35.91 -15.01
CA GLY A 129 25.70 -34.49 -15.09
C GLY A 129 25.06 -33.78 -16.28
N SER A 130 25.01 -34.41 -17.46
CA SER A 130 24.30 -33.93 -18.63
C SER A 130 22.79 -33.90 -18.39
N ALA A 131 22.19 -34.90 -17.76
CA ALA A 131 20.78 -34.90 -17.39
C ALA A 131 20.46 -33.79 -16.38
N ALA A 132 21.32 -33.56 -15.38
CA ALA A 132 21.19 -32.45 -14.45
C ALA A 132 21.34 -31.08 -15.13
N LEU A 133 22.29 -30.92 -16.07
CA LEU A 133 22.45 -29.71 -16.87
C LEU A 133 21.28 -29.48 -17.82
N ILE A 134 20.74 -30.52 -18.46
CA ILE A 134 19.54 -30.46 -19.30
C ILE A 134 18.31 -30.14 -18.46
N PHE A 135 18.19 -30.69 -17.25
CA PHE A 135 17.12 -30.35 -16.30
C PHE A 135 17.23 -28.89 -15.84
N ILE A 136 18.42 -28.41 -15.45
CA ILE A 136 18.65 -27.00 -15.09
C ILE A 136 18.37 -26.09 -16.28
N TYR A 137 18.75 -26.51 -17.49
CA TYR A 137 18.43 -25.81 -18.72
C TYR A 137 16.92 -25.71 -18.93
N TYR A 138 16.19 -26.83 -19.01
CA TYR A 138 14.74 -26.83 -19.26
C TYR A 138 13.89 -26.27 -18.11
N ARG A 139 14.31 -26.40 -16.84
CA ARG A 139 13.54 -25.99 -15.67
C ARG A 139 13.78 -24.55 -15.24
N PHE A 140 14.98 -24.00 -15.46
CA PHE A 140 15.37 -22.67 -14.95
C PHE A 140 15.90 -21.71 -16.02
N LEU A 141 16.79 -22.14 -16.92
CA LEU A 141 17.39 -21.23 -17.92
C LEU A 141 16.49 -21.00 -19.12
N LEU A 142 15.97 -22.06 -19.76
CA LEU A 142 15.11 -21.98 -20.93
C LEU A 142 13.81 -21.20 -20.65
N PRO A 143 13.09 -21.37 -19.51
CA PRO A 143 11.94 -20.54 -19.19
C PRO A 143 12.33 -19.05 -19.10
N ARG A 144 13.45 -18.71 -18.44
CA ARG A 144 13.97 -17.34 -18.39
C ARG A 144 14.37 -16.81 -19.76
N ILE A 145 15.05 -17.60 -20.60
CA ILE A 145 15.46 -17.21 -21.95
C ILE A 145 14.24 -17.03 -22.87
N THR A 146 13.24 -17.90 -22.78
CA THR A 146 11.98 -17.75 -23.52
C THR A 146 11.18 -16.55 -23.04
N GLN A 147 11.09 -16.29 -21.73
CA GLN A 147 10.48 -15.05 -21.21
C GLN A 147 11.26 -13.82 -21.67
N THR A 148 12.60 -13.84 -21.65
CA THR A 148 13.42 -12.70 -22.11
C THR A 148 13.30 -12.47 -23.62
N THR A 149 13.14 -13.53 -24.43
CA THR A 149 12.96 -13.41 -25.89
C THR A 149 11.52 -13.09 -26.28
N LEU A 150 10.51 -13.56 -25.56
CA LEU A 150 9.13 -13.11 -25.68
C LEU A 150 8.99 -11.64 -25.25
N ALA A 151 9.60 -11.24 -24.13
CA ALA A 151 9.67 -9.85 -23.70
C ALA A 151 10.39 -8.98 -24.73
N ARG A 152 11.57 -9.38 -25.25
CA ARG A 152 12.27 -8.65 -26.31
C ARG A 152 11.47 -8.59 -27.63
N ARG A 153 10.71 -9.63 -27.98
CA ARG A 153 9.79 -9.61 -29.14
C ARG A 153 8.59 -8.69 -28.90
N SER A 154 8.01 -8.71 -27.70
CA SER A 154 6.93 -7.81 -27.29
C SER A 154 7.40 -6.36 -27.30
N ILE A 155 8.54 -6.06 -26.65
CA ILE A 155 9.20 -4.74 -26.66
C ILE A 155 9.52 -4.31 -28.10
N LYS A 156 10.04 -5.19 -28.97
CA LYS A 156 10.28 -4.85 -30.38
C LYS A 156 8.98 -4.58 -31.14
N SER A 157 7.91 -5.35 -30.89
CA SER A 157 6.60 -5.15 -31.50
C SER A 157 5.93 -3.87 -30.99
N HIS A 158 6.10 -3.56 -29.71
CA HIS A 158 5.65 -2.33 -29.06
C HIS A 158 6.45 -1.12 -29.59
N HIS A 159 7.77 -1.20 -29.71
CA HIS A 159 8.60 -0.16 -30.34
C HIS A 159 8.24 0.05 -31.81
N LEU A 160 7.93 -1.01 -32.57
CA LEU A 160 7.43 -0.88 -33.95
C LEU A 160 6.03 -0.27 -33.99
N SER A 161 5.15 -0.60 -33.05
CA SER A 161 3.82 0.01 -32.90
C SER A 161 3.91 1.48 -32.48
N LEU A 162 4.85 1.83 -31.59
CA LEU A 162 5.15 3.20 -31.18
C LEU A 162 5.76 3.99 -32.33
N LEU A 163 6.73 3.45 -33.08
CA LEU A 163 7.29 4.11 -34.27
C LEU A 163 6.25 4.31 -35.37
N ARG A 164 5.33 3.35 -35.54
CA ARG A 164 4.20 3.48 -36.47
C ARG A 164 3.24 4.59 -36.02
N ARG A 165 2.79 4.56 -34.76
CA ARG A 165 1.94 5.61 -34.18
C ARG A 165 2.65 6.97 -34.17
N LEU A 166 3.96 7.02 -33.95
CA LEU A 166 4.76 8.22 -34.01
C LEU A 166 4.78 8.77 -35.44
N ASN A 167 4.94 7.94 -36.47
CA ASN A 167 4.84 8.39 -37.86
C ASN A 167 3.41 8.86 -38.22
N GLU A 168 2.37 8.14 -37.78
CA GLU A 168 0.97 8.50 -38.00
C GLU A 168 0.65 9.84 -37.30
N SER A 169 1.03 9.99 -36.02
CA SER A 169 0.94 11.25 -35.26
C SER A 169 1.83 12.36 -35.79
N LEU A 170 3.03 12.08 -36.32
CA LEU A 170 3.93 13.10 -36.90
C LEU A 170 3.47 13.54 -38.29
N THR A 171 2.71 12.70 -39.00
CA THR A 171 2.01 13.08 -40.23
C THR A 171 0.83 14.00 -39.89
N SER A 172 -0.02 13.57 -38.96
CA SER A 172 -1.13 14.40 -38.45
C SER A 172 -0.64 15.71 -37.81
N LEU A 173 0.48 15.70 -37.08
CA LEU A 173 1.11 16.89 -36.53
C LEU A 173 1.65 17.78 -37.64
N LYS A 174 2.23 17.23 -38.71
CA LYS A 174 2.65 18.03 -39.89
C LYS A 174 1.48 18.66 -40.61
N GLU A 175 0.34 17.98 -40.70
CA GLU A 175 -0.89 18.52 -41.31
C GLU A 175 -1.49 19.63 -40.43
N SER A 176 -1.65 19.37 -39.13
CA SER A 176 -2.10 20.37 -38.15
C SER A 176 -1.13 21.55 -38.01
N GLN A 177 0.19 21.32 -38.14
CA GLN A 177 1.20 22.37 -38.25
C GLN A 177 1.07 23.15 -39.56
N LYS A 178 0.75 22.51 -40.68
CA LYS A 178 0.55 23.18 -41.98
C LYS A 178 -0.66 24.13 -41.95
N GLU A 179 -1.70 23.78 -41.19
CA GLU A 179 -2.81 24.68 -40.88
C GLU A 179 -2.40 25.77 -39.87
N SER A 180 -1.73 25.40 -38.76
CA SER A 180 -1.39 26.33 -37.67
C SER A 180 -0.31 27.36 -38.04
N TYR A 181 0.66 26.99 -38.88
CA TYR A 181 1.68 27.90 -39.45
C TYR A 181 1.13 28.77 -40.61
N SER A 182 -0.18 28.88 -40.75
CA SER A 182 -0.82 29.96 -41.53
C SER A 182 -0.78 31.31 -40.80
N VAL A 183 -0.73 31.32 -39.46
CA VAL A 183 -0.90 32.53 -38.62
C VAL A 183 0.41 33.08 -38.04
N LEU A 184 1.52 32.32 -38.11
CA LEU A 184 2.83 32.78 -37.67
C LEU A 184 3.55 33.56 -38.79
N PRO A 185 4.32 34.62 -38.47
CA PRO A 185 5.03 35.42 -39.47
C PRO A 185 6.06 34.54 -40.18
N ARG A 186 5.80 34.30 -41.47
CA ARG A 186 6.69 33.54 -42.34
C ARG A 186 7.97 34.35 -42.57
N PRO A 187 9.13 33.71 -42.83
CA PRO A 187 10.28 34.44 -43.36
C PRO A 187 9.85 35.10 -44.67
N GLU A 188 9.83 36.43 -44.69
CA GLU A 188 9.53 37.22 -45.88
C GLU A 188 10.59 36.88 -46.95
N PRO A 189 10.23 36.21 -48.06
CA PRO A 189 11.22 35.59 -48.95
C PRO A 189 12.09 36.59 -49.71
N PHE A 190 11.75 37.88 -49.62
CA PHE A 190 12.43 39.00 -50.27
C PHE A 190 13.19 39.89 -49.28
N LYS A 191 13.21 39.56 -47.98
CA LYS A 191 13.88 40.36 -46.94
C LYS A 191 15.38 40.12 -46.97
N GLU A 192 16.14 41.19 -47.22
CA GLU A 192 17.60 41.13 -47.27
C GLU A 192 18.22 40.74 -45.91
N PRO A 193 19.28 39.91 -45.88
CA PRO A 193 20.09 39.72 -44.69
C PRO A 193 20.74 41.03 -44.24
N ALA A 194 20.65 41.36 -42.95
CA ALA A 194 21.09 42.65 -42.40
C ALA A 194 22.54 43.05 -42.74
N ARG A 195 23.44 42.08 -43.04
CA ARG A 195 24.82 42.34 -43.50
C ARG A 195 24.90 43.14 -44.82
N TYR A 196 23.89 43.04 -45.69
CA TYR A 196 23.88 43.71 -46.99
C TYR A 196 22.91 44.89 -47.09
N GLN A 197 22.08 45.11 -46.06
CA GLN A 197 21.04 46.14 -46.07
C GLN A 197 21.60 47.59 -46.15
N ALA A 198 22.91 47.78 -45.88
CA ALA A 198 23.63 49.04 -46.01
C ALA A 198 24.52 49.12 -47.27
N CYS A 199 24.55 48.08 -48.12
CA CYS A 199 25.31 48.10 -49.37
C CYS A 199 24.48 48.81 -50.46
N HIS A 200 25.03 49.87 -51.05
CA HIS A 200 24.37 50.62 -52.13
C HIS A 200 24.99 50.39 -53.52
N SER A 201 26.23 49.90 -53.58
CA SER A 201 26.86 49.47 -54.84
C SER A 201 27.21 47.98 -54.86
N VAL A 202 27.34 47.40 -56.06
CA VAL A 202 27.88 46.03 -56.24
C VAL A 202 29.29 45.94 -55.63
N VAL A 203 30.08 47.00 -55.74
CA VAL A 203 31.44 47.10 -55.19
C VAL A 203 31.44 47.03 -53.66
N ASP A 204 30.48 47.65 -52.98
CA ASP A 204 30.37 47.58 -51.52
C ASP A 204 29.87 46.22 -51.02
N MET A 205 28.95 45.60 -51.76
CA MET A 205 28.51 44.23 -51.50
C MET A 205 29.66 43.22 -51.65
N LEU A 206 30.55 43.39 -52.64
CA LEU A 206 31.76 42.59 -52.80
C LEU A 206 32.79 42.82 -51.69
N LYS A 207 32.99 44.07 -51.21
CA LYS A 207 33.87 44.38 -50.06
C LYS A 207 33.45 43.65 -48.79
N GLU A 208 32.15 43.56 -48.52
CA GLU A 208 31.59 42.90 -47.33
C GLU A 208 31.80 41.36 -47.34
N ILE A 209 32.15 40.79 -48.49
CA ILE A 209 32.45 39.35 -48.67
C ILE A 209 33.96 39.09 -48.69
N GLY A 210 34.71 39.93 -49.40
CA GLY A 210 36.15 39.78 -49.61
C GLY A 210 36.52 38.63 -50.56
N ASP A 211 37.81 38.31 -50.67
CA ASP A 211 38.38 37.37 -51.66
C ASP A 211 38.04 35.87 -51.43
N LYS A 212 36.97 35.57 -50.70
CA LYS A 212 36.51 34.20 -50.43
C LYS A 212 35.55 33.72 -51.53
N ALA A 213 36.10 33.11 -52.57
CA ALA A 213 35.32 32.54 -53.67
C ALA A 213 34.14 31.64 -53.21
N ALA A 214 34.32 30.88 -52.12
CA ALA A 214 33.28 29.99 -51.57
C ALA A 214 32.06 30.72 -50.95
N ASP A 215 32.17 32.02 -50.65
CA ASP A 215 31.07 32.82 -50.11
C ASP A 215 30.26 33.53 -51.24
N MET A 216 30.77 33.57 -52.47
CA MET A 216 30.13 34.27 -53.61
C MET A 216 28.85 33.58 -54.11
N GLU A 217 28.76 32.25 -54.03
CA GLU A 217 27.54 31.48 -54.36
C GLU A 217 26.39 31.75 -53.37
N ASN A 218 26.69 32.36 -52.21
CA ASN A 218 25.76 32.62 -51.12
C ASN A 218 25.24 34.07 -51.08
N ILE A 219 25.41 34.83 -52.18
CA ILE A 219 24.89 36.20 -52.34
C ILE A 219 23.38 36.14 -52.66
N PRO A 220 22.49 36.73 -51.84
CA PRO A 220 21.05 36.73 -52.09
C PRO A 220 20.72 37.39 -53.45
N PRO A 221 19.90 36.74 -54.32
CA PRO A 221 19.55 37.30 -55.62
C PRO A 221 18.96 38.71 -55.56
N VAL A 222 18.08 38.98 -54.58
CA VAL A 222 17.47 40.30 -54.36
C VAL A 222 18.55 41.37 -54.13
N THR A 223 19.55 41.08 -53.30
CA THR A 223 20.64 42.02 -53.01
C THR A 223 21.51 42.30 -54.22
N LEU A 224 21.87 41.26 -54.99
CA LEU A 224 22.70 41.43 -56.18
C LEU A 224 21.98 42.28 -57.24
N ILE A 225 20.68 42.03 -57.45
CA ILE A 225 19.84 42.80 -58.37
C ILE A 225 19.69 44.24 -57.88
N ARG A 226 19.38 44.47 -56.59
CA ARG A 226 19.22 45.81 -56.02
C ARG A 226 20.50 46.64 -56.15
N CYS A 227 21.64 46.12 -55.68
CA CYS A 227 22.92 46.81 -55.81
C CYS A 227 23.31 47.03 -57.28
N GLY A 228 22.96 46.11 -58.19
CA GLY A 228 23.14 46.27 -59.64
C GLY A 228 22.32 47.42 -60.22
N LEU A 229 21.04 47.52 -59.86
CA LEU A 229 20.14 48.61 -60.27
C LEU A 229 20.63 49.97 -59.75
N GLU A 230 20.99 50.06 -58.46
CA GLU A 230 21.52 51.28 -57.85
C GLU A 230 22.85 51.71 -58.54
N SER A 231 23.81 50.78 -58.72
CA SER A 231 25.10 51.07 -59.36
C SER A 231 24.97 51.44 -60.85
N PHE A 232 24.01 50.87 -61.59
CA PHE A 232 23.81 51.20 -63.00
C PHE A 232 23.23 52.62 -63.18
N GLY A 233 22.47 53.12 -62.20
CA GLY A 233 21.87 54.45 -62.22
C GLY A 233 22.84 55.59 -61.88
N GLU A 234 23.96 55.32 -61.21
CA GLU A 234 24.92 56.34 -60.81
C GLU A 234 25.42 57.17 -62.00
N GLY A 235 25.21 58.49 -61.94
CA GLY A 235 25.64 59.43 -62.98
C GLY A 235 24.75 59.52 -64.23
N LYS A 236 23.56 58.90 -64.26
CA LYS A 236 22.59 58.99 -65.37
C LYS A 236 21.29 59.64 -64.93
N GLU A 237 20.77 60.58 -65.72
CA GLU A 237 19.47 61.23 -65.47
C GLU A 237 18.36 60.72 -66.40
N GLY A 238 17.10 60.83 -65.95
CA GLY A 238 15.91 60.39 -66.71
C GLY A 238 15.81 58.85 -66.85
N ASP A 239 15.07 58.38 -67.85
CA ASP A 239 14.85 56.93 -68.07
C ASP A 239 16.12 56.14 -68.44
N LEU A 240 17.23 56.82 -68.78
CA LEU A 240 18.55 56.20 -68.98
C LEU A 240 19.17 55.66 -67.68
N SER A 241 18.67 56.06 -66.52
CA SER A 241 19.08 55.52 -65.20
C SER A 241 18.60 54.08 -64.94
N LYS A 242 17.54 53.64 -65.63
CA LYS A 242 16.86 52.35 -65.38
C LYS A 242 17.30 51.32 -66.43
N PRO A 243 18.08 50.27 -66.11
CA PRO A 243 18.53 49.33 -67.13
C PRO A 243 17.37 48.47 -67.67
N THR A 244 17.52 47.97 -68.90
CA THR A 244 16.78 46.80 -69.38
C THR A 244 17.26 45.53 -68.67
N THR A 245 16.54 44.41 -68.81
CA THR A 245 16.99 43.11 -68.29
C THR A 245 18.40 42.74 -68.79
N GLU A 246 18.65 42.94 -70.09
CA GLU A 246 19.92 42.61 -70.75
C GLU A 246 21.04 43.58 -70.34
N GLU A 247 20.76 44.89 -70.29
CA GLU A 247 21.70 45.92 -69.80
C GLU A 247 22.13 45.64 -68.34
N LEU A 248 21.19 45.20 -67.49
CA LEU A 248 21.45 44.87 -66.09
C LEU A 248 22.28 43.59 -65.94
N PHE A 249 21.98 42.54 -66.71
CA PHE A 249 22.63 41.24 -66.57
C PHE A 249 24.07 41.31 -67.11
N GLN A 250 24.29 41.93 -68.27
CA GLN A 250 25.65 42.20 -68.79
C GLN A 250 26.48 43.07 -67.83
N TYR A 251 25.85 44.04 -67.16
CA TYR A 251 26.53 44.84 -66.14
C TYR A 251 26.93 43.98 -64.92
N LEU A 252 26.04 43.10 -64.44
CA LEU A 252 26.33 42.20 -63.32
C LEU A 252 27.42 41.17 -63.66
N GLU A 253 27.40 40.56 -64.86
CA GLU A 253 28.49 39.69 -65.35
C GLU A 253 29.83 40.43 -65.38
N GLY A 254 29.83 41.68 -65.87
CA GLY A 254 31.03 42.51 -65.95
C GLY A 254 31.60 42.95 -64.59
N GLN A 255 30.77 43.01 -63.53
CA GLN A 255 31.22 43.30 -62.16
C GLN A 255 31.49 42.04 -61.31
N VAL A 256 30.87 40.89 -61.65
CA VAL A 256 30.97 39.63 -60.90
C VAL A 256 31.33 38.49 -61.87
N PRO A 257 32.63 38.32 -62.23
CA PRO A 257 33.04 37.42 -63.31
C PRO A 257 32.69 35.92 -63.13
N TRP A 258 32.35 35.50 -61.91
CA TRP A 258 31.86 34.14 -61.65
C TRP A 258 30.49 33.85 -62.31
N LEU A 259 29.66 34.87 -62.56
CA LEU A 259 28.36 34.69 -63.24
C LEU A 259 28.51 34.11 -64.65
N ALA A 260 29.62 34.39 -65.34
CA ALA A 260 29.93 33.85 -66.67
C ALA A 260 30.45 32.38 -66.66
N SER A 261 30.30 31.66 -65.55
CA SER A 261 30.67 30.24 -65.42
C SER A 261 29.48 29.29 -65.63
N GLU A 262 29.72 27.99 -65.82
CA GLU A 262 28.62 26.99 -65.97
C GLU A 262 27.68 26.90 -64.76
N ASP A 263 28.15 27.27 -63.56
CA ASP A 263 27.31 27.37 -62.36
C ASP A 263 26.70 28.76 -62.19
N GLY A 264 27.40 29.80 -62.67
CA GLY A 264 26.87 31.16 -62.80
C GLY A 264 25.64 31.25 -63.71
N LEU A 265 25.63 30.54 -64.86
CA LEU A 265 24.47 30.42 -65.76
C LEU A 265 23.22 29.80 -65.07
N LYS A 266 23.42 28.87 -64.13
CA LYS A 266 22.33 28.30 -63.31
C LYS A 266 21.83 29.32 -62.29
N TYR A 267 22.70 30.23 -61.84
CA TYR A 267 22.36 31.34 -60.97
C TYR A 267 21.66 32.48 -61.72
N GLU A 268 22.00 32.72 -62.98
CA GLU A 268 21.37 33.70 -63.87
C GLU A 268 19.87 33.43 -64.01
N GLN A 269 19.46 32.16 -64.22
CA GLN A 269 18.04 31.78 -64.25
C GLN A 269 17.31 32.15 -62.94
N LYS A 270 17.97 32.01 -61.80
CA LYS A 270 17.45 32.35 -60.47
C LYS A 270 17.43 33.87 -60.22
N LEU A 271 18.35 34.63 -60.81
CA LEU A 271 18.31 36.10 -60.85
C LEU A 271 17.12 36.57 -61.70
N TRP A 272 16.89 35.96 -62.86
CA TRP A 272 15.73 36.25 -63.71
C TRP A 272 14.40 35.93 -63.00
N GLU A 273 14.30 34.76 -62.36
CA GLU A 273 13.12 34.37 -61.58
C GLU A 273 12.90 35.34 -60.41
N THR A 274 13.96 35.79 -59.73
CA THR A 274 13.86 36.79 -58.67
C THR A 274 13.40 38.14 -59.21
N LEU A 275 13.99 38.64 -60.31
CA LEU A 275 13.64 39.93 -60.91
C LEU A 275 12.17 39.96 -61.38
N SER A 276 11.68 38.86 -61.94
CA SER A 276 10.32 38.75 -62.50
C SER A 276 9.23 38.40 -61.49
N THR A 277 9.56 37.82 -60.31
CA THR A 277 8.57 37.40 -59.31
C THR A 277 8.61 38.16 -57.98
N CYS A 278 9.70 38.87 -57.68
CA CYS A 278 9.81 39.67 -56.45
C CYS A 278 9.07 41.01 -56.59
N PRO A 279 8.09 41.33 -55.71
CA PRO A 279 7.31 42.57 -55.79
C PRO A 279 8.12 43.83 -55.46
N LEU A 280 9.37 43.71 -55.01
CA LEU A 280 10.27 44.85 -54.80
C LEU A 280 10.92 45.34 -56.10
N PHE A 281 10.83 44.59 -57.21
CA PHE A 281 11.32 45.01 -58.52
C PHE A 281 10.14 45.31 -59.45
N ILE A 282 10.02 46.57 -59.87
CA ILE A 282 8.95 47.04 -60.73
C ILE A 282 9.50 47.23 -62.14
N GLY A 283 9.10 46.35 -63.05
CA GLY A 283 9.35 46.44 -64.48
C GLY A 283 8.33 47.35 -65.15
N THR A 284 8.76 48.50 -65.65
CA THR A 284 7.92 49.40 -66.46
C THR A 284 8.09 49.10 -67.96
N PRO A 285 7.05 48.65 -68.68
CA PRO A 285 7.08 48.56 -70.13
C PRO A 285 6.99 49.97 -70.73
N SER A 286 7.87 50.29 -71.69
CA SER A 286 7.87 51.62 -72.33
C SER A 286 6.63 51.78 -73.22
N LEU A 287 5.91 52.90 -73.06
CA LEU A 287 4.68 53.17 -73.81
C LEU A 287 4.90 53.15 -75.34
N PRO A 288 3.97 52.54 -76.13
CA PRO A 288 4.05 52.55 -77.57
C PRO A 288 3.75 53.96 -78.12
N THR A 289 4.74 54.57 -78.75
CA THR A 289 4.56 55.72 -79.65
C THR A 289 3.71 55.27 -80.84
N SER A 290 2.61 55.97 -81.10
CA SER A 290 1.66 55.63 -82.16
C SER A 290 2.33 55.48 -83.54
N ASN A 291 1.88 54.45 -84.29
CA ASN A 291 2.24 54.14 -85.68
C ASN A 291 3.58 53.40 -85.88
N ALA A 292 3.62 52.13 -85.48
CA ALA A 292 4.47 51.10 -86.10
C ALA A 292 3.79 49.73 -86.00
N GLU A 293 3.25 49.22 -87.10
CA GLU A 293 2.66 47.87 -87.18
C GLU A 293 3.73 46.87 -87.64
N ASN A 294 4.41 46.20 -86.70
CA ASN A 294 5.19 44.98 -86.92
C ASN A 294 5.30 44.21 -85.60
N PHE A 295 5.11 42.89 -85.62
CA PHE A 295 4.84 42.09 -84.42
C PHE A 295 6.09 41.49 -83.73
N GLU A 296 7.29 42.00 -84.02
CA GLU A 296 8.57 41.45 -83.50
C GLU A 296 9.39 42.43 -82.63
N ASP A 297 9.14 43.75 -82.69
CA ASP A 297 9.86 44.76 -81.87
C ASP A 297 9.12 45.08 -80.54
N GLN A 298 9.17 44.17 -79.57
CA GLN A 298 8.79 44.52 -78.19
C GLN A 298 9.92 45.33 -77.53
N LYS A 299 9.71 46.63 -77.33
CA LYS A 299 10.67 47.49 -76.62
C LYS A 299 10.96 46.92 -75.21
N PRO A 300 12.24 46.79 -74.81
CA PRO A 300 12.61 46.08 -73.59
C PRO A 300 12.12 46.77 -72.32
N THR A 301 11.72 45.97 -71.33
CA THR A 301 11.23 46.43 -70.03
C THR A 301 12.39 47.02 -69.22
N ARG A 302 12.20 48.24 -68.69
CA ARG A 302 13.17 48.91 -67.80
C ARG A 302 12.76 48.72 -66.34
N TRP A 303 13.72 48.40 -65.48
CA TRP A 303 13.49 47.96 -64.10
C TRP A 303 13.81 49.04 -63.06
N THR A 304 13.09 49.00 -61.94
CA THR A 304 13.28 49.88 -60.77
C THR A 304 13.13 49.08 -59.48
N TYR A 305 13.83 49.49 -58.41
CA TYR A 305 13.65 48.92 -57.08
C TYR A 305 12.72 49.81 -56.24
N ALA A 306 11.77 49.20 -55.55
CA ALA A 306 10.85 49.85 -54.62
C ALA A 306 11.16 49.38 -53.18
N ALA A 307 11.76 50.28 -52.38
CA ALA A 307 12.08 49.98 -50.99
C ALA A 307 10.80 49.87 -50.14
N PRO A 308 10.67 48.85 -49.27
CA PRO A 308 9.49 48.69 -48.41
C PRO A 308 9.51 49.68 -47.24
N GLU A 309 8.33 50.21 -46.87
CA GLU A 309 8.18 51.08 -45.70
C GLU A 309 8.41 50.31 -44.38
N PRO A 310 9.02 50.93 -43.35
CA PRO A 310 9.33 50.25 -42.09
C PRO A 310 8.07 50.04 -41.23
N ALA A 311 7.64 48.79 -41.09
CA ALA A 311 6.52 48.42 -40.22
C ALA A 311 6.85 48.62 -38.72
N GLU A 312 5.88 49.14 -37.96
CA GLU A 312 6.02 49.33 -36.50
C GLU A 312 6.15 47.99 -35.75
N PRO A 313 6.98 47.91 -34.69
CA PRO A 313 7.17 46.68 -33.93
C PRO A 313 5.95 46.34 -33.08
N SER A 314 5.49 45.09 -33.14
CA SER A 314 4.37 44.66 -32.30
C SER A 314 4.75 44.62 -30.80
N PRO A 315 3.78 44.81 -29.86
CA PRO A 315 4.07 44.79 -28.41
C PRO A 315 4.71 43.49 -27.89
N VAL A 316 4.51 42.38 -28.63
CA VAL A 316 5.14 41.08 -28.35
C VAL A 316 6.65 41.11 -28.64
N SER A 317 7.08 41.85 -29.68
CA SER A 317 8.50 42.09 -29.99
C SER A 317 9.18 42.88 -28.88
N GLU A 318 8.55 43.94 -28.37
CA GLU A 318 9.09 44.72 -27.24
C GLU A 318 9.19 43.87 -25.97
N SER A 319 8.16 43.07 -25.67
CA SER A 319 8.13 42.15 -24.53
C SER A 319 9.25 41.09 -24.59
N MET A 320 9.46 40.49 -25.77
CA MET A 320 10.58 39.56 -26.03
C MET A 320 11.94 40.24 -25.85
N ASN A 321 12.09 41.48 -26.33
CA ASN A 321 13.33 42.25 -26.18
C ASN A 321 13.59 42.68 -24.73
N ALA A 322 12.56 42.99 -23.95
CA ALA A 322 12.68 43.26 -22.52
C ALA A 322 13.13 42.01 -21.75
N LEU A 323 12.59 40.83 -22.06
CA LEU A 323 12.99 39.55 -21.48
C LEU A 323 14.43 39.15 -21.86
N SER A 324 14.83 39.39 -23.11
CA SER A 324 16.20 39.18 -23.59
C SER A 324 17.23 40.06 -22.84
N ARG A 325 16.84 41.28 -22.47
CA ARG A 325 17.71 42.22 -21.71
C ARG A 325 17.80 41.92 -20.22
N SER A 326 16.83 41.23 -19.62
CA SER A 326 16.81 40.91 -18.18
C SER A 326 17.46 39.56 -17.84
N LEU A 327 17.76 38.72 -18.82
CA LEU A 327 18.51 37.48 -18.62
C LEU A 327 20.02 37.75 -18.46
N PRO A 328 20.68 37.22 -17.40
CA PRO A 328 22.11 37.45 -17.17
C PRO A 328 22.96 36.72 -18.22
N LYS A 329 23.84 37.47 -18.91
CA LYS A 329 24.80 36.91 -19.86
C LYS A 329 25.91 36.17 -19.12
N SER A 330 25.74 34.86 -18.95
CA SER A 330 26.74 33.99 -18.33
C SER A 330 28.04 33.98 -19.15
N SER A 331 29.13 34.43 -18.55
CA SER A 331 30.49 34.18 -19.04
C SER A 331 30.88 32.73 -18.73
N ALA A 332 31.39 32.01 -19.72
CA ALA A 332 31.79 30.61 -19.57
C ALA A 332 33.18 30.49 -18.91
N PRO A 333 33.32 29.82 -17.74
CA PRO A 333 34.62 29.55 -17.14
C PRO A 333 35.32 28.37 -17.84
N GLN A 334 36.62 28.49 -18.09
CA GLN A 334 37.43 27.42 -18.68
C GLN A 334 37.70 26.31 -17.65
N HIS A 335 37.09 25.13 -17.81
CA HIS A 335 37.36 23.97 -16.95
C HIS A 335 37.64 22.67 -17.71
N ASN A 336 38.19 21.69 -16.99
CA ASN A 336 39.12 20.70 -17.54
C ASN A 336 38.42 19.43 -18.02
N SER A 337 38.82 18.90 -19.18
CA SER A 337 38.08 17.85 -19.94
C SER A 337 37.73 16.58 -19.12
N ARG A 338 38.63 16.12 -18.24
CA ARG A 338 38.36 14.94 -17.38
C ARG A 338 37.33 15.22 -16.29
N GLN A 339 37.33 16.45 -15.77
CA GLN A 339 36.31 16.92 -14.84
C GLN A 339 34.96 17.00 -15.57
N HIS A 340 34.97 17.46 -16.83
CA HIS A 340 33.80 17.43 -17.70
C HIS A 340 33.27 16.01 -17.98
N THR A 341 34.10 14.97 -18.00
CA THR A 341 33.65 13.57 -18.18
C THR A 341 33.02 13.01 -16.91
N LEU A 342 33.63 13.24 -15.74
CA LEU A 342 33.08 12.80 -14.45
C LEU A 342 31.83 13.59 -14.07
N GLN A 343 31.83 14.90 -14.30
CA GLN A 343 30.67 15.76 -14.10
C GLN A 343 29.58 15.43 -15.13
N ALA A 344 29.88 15.21 -16.41
CA ALA A 344 28.86 14.72 -17.36
C ALA A 344 28.36 13.32 -17.02
N LEU A 345 29.12 12.45 -16.34
CA LEU A 345 28.59 11.16 -15.84
C LEU A 345 27.73 11.32 -14.59
N ALA A 346 28.10 12.20 -13.65
CA ALA A 346 27.30 12.54 -12.47
C ALA A 346 26.02 13.30 -12.86
N GLU A 347 26.11 14.20 -13.84
CA GLU A 347 25.00 14.92 -14.44
C GLU A 347 24.20 14.03 -15.39
N PHE A 348 24.75 13.04 -16.08
CA PHE A 348 23.97 12.10 -16.90
C PHE A 348 23.23 11.07 -16.04
N THR A 349 23.86 10.57 -14.97
CA THR A 349 23.15 9.73 -13.98
C THR A 349 22.16 10.55 -13.17
N GLY A 350 22.49 11.80 -12.81
CA GLY A 350 21.58 12.77 -12.22
C GLY A 350 20.40 13.13 -13.15
N TYR A 351 20.67 13.43 -14.41
CA TYR A 351 19.70 13.76 -15.46
C TYR A 351 18.81 12.57 -15.79
N ILE A 352 19.34 11.34 -15.87
CA ILE A 352 18.48 10.16 -15.97
C ILE A 352 17.66 9.97 -14.68
N SER A 353 18.23 10.15 -13.48
CA SER A 353 17.48 10.05 -12.22
C SER A 353 16.42 11.14 -12.04
N THR A 354 16.51 12.27 -12.76
CA THR A 354 15.57 13.39 -12.68
C THR A 354 14.60 13.44 -13.85
N GLN A 355 15.01 13.13 -15.09
CA GLN A 355 14.15 13.06 -16.27
C GLN A 355 13.30 11.79 -16.31
N VAL A 356 13.73 10.68 -15.69
CA VAL A 356 12.87 9.50 -15.50
C VAL A 356 11.84 9.71 -14.36
N TYR A 357 11.99 10.77 -13.55
CA TYR A 357 11.15 10.99 -12.36
C TYR A 357 10.55 12.41 -12.20
N MET A 358 10.75 13.32 -13.15
CA MET A 358 10.01 14.58 -13.29
C MET A 358 8.86 14.39 -14.28
N PRO A 359 7.61 14.68 -13.91
CA PRO A 359 6.54 14.80 -14.89
C PRO A 359 6.76 16.05 -15.75
N TYR A 360 6.37 15.98 -17.01
CA TYR A 360 6.25 17.15 -17.89
C TYR A 360 5.25 18.14 -17.29
N ARG A 361 5.69 19.37 -16.99
CA ARG A 361 4.81 20.50 -16.65
C ARG A 361 4.35 21.21 -17.94
N PRO A 362 3.04 21.25 -18.24
CA PRO A 362 2.51 22.27 -19.14
C PRO A 362 2.66 23.67 -18.51
N PRO A 363 2.91 24.74 -19.28
CA PRO A 363 2.85 26.10 -18.76
C PRO A 363 1.42 26.48 -18.35
N SER A 364 1.25 27.02 -17.14
CA SER A 364 -0.06 27.42 -16.61
C SER A 364 -0.32 28.92 -16.79
N SER A 365 -1.17 29.31 -17.75
CA SER A 365 -1.74 30.67 -17.78
C SER A 365 -3.04 30.80 -18.58
N ALA A 366 -4.05 31.40 -17.93
CA ALA A 366 -5.16 32.15 -18.52
C ALA A 366 -6.11 31.46 -19.53
N ALA A 367 -7.21 30.93 -18.99
CA ALA A 367 -8.60 31.24 -19.36
C ALA A 367 -9.02 31.33 -20.85
N GLY A 368 -9.88 30.38 -21.25
CA GLY A 368 -10.93 30.62 -22.25
C GLY A 368 -10.80 29.88 -23.57
N PHE A 369 -11.37 28.67 -23.66
CA PHE A 369 -12.53 28.39 -24.52
C PHE A 369 -13.15 27.02 -24.15
N LEU A 370 -14.46 26.85 -24.38
CA LEU A 370 -15.20 25.62 -24.08
C LEU A 370 -15.17 24.66 -25.28
N GLY A 371 -14.84 23.38 -25.08
CA GLY A 371 -15.08 22.35 -26.08
C GLY A 371 -14.34 21.01 -25.88
N SER A 372 -15.08 19.90 -25.97
CA SER A 372 -14.58 18.54 -26.26
C SER A 372 -13.39 18.01 -25.44
N GLY A 373 -13.66 17.38 -24.29
CA GLY A 373 -12.65 16.60 -23.56
C GLY A 373 -12.22 15.34 -24.31
N GLY A 374 -11.03 15.36 -24.92
CA GLY A 374 -10.40 14.18 -25.51
C GLY A 374 -9.73 13.31 -24.45
N SER A 375 -10.26 12.10 -24.20
CA SER A 375 -9.59 11.13 -23.31
C SER A 375 -8.25 10.70 -23.91
N LEU A 376 -7.17 10.80 -23.11
CA LEU A 376 -5.92 10.12 -23.41
C LEU A 376 -6.12 8.58 -23.34
N GLY A 377 -5.23 7.84 -24.00
CA GLY A 377 -5.41 6.41 -24.21
C GLY A 377 -5.04 5.54 -23.00
N PRO A 378 -5.70 4.38 -22.77
CA PRO A 378 -5.46 3.53 -21.58
C PRO A 378 -4.00 3.13 -21.33
N ALA A 379 -3.22 2.96 -22.40
CA ALA A 379 -1.79 2.60 -22.31
C ALA A 379 -0.91 3.74 -21.72
N GLU A 380 -1.34 5.00 -21.81
CA GLU A 380 -0.60 6.11 -21.21
C GLU A 380 -0.91 6.23 -19.71
N ASP A 381 -2.17 6.07 -19.31
CA ASP A 381 -2.58 6.00 -17.90
C ASP A 381 -1.95 4.78 -17.18
N GLU A 382 -1.82 3.66 -17.88
CA GLU A 382 -1.05 2.47 -17.45
C GLU A 382 0.44 2.79 -17.22
N PHE A 383 1.09 3.50 -18.15
CA PHE A 383 2.48 3.90 -18.00
C PHE A 383 2.70 4.95 -16.90
N ARG A 384 1.76 5.91 -16.75
CA ARG A 384 1.73 6.92 -15.68
C ARG A 384 1.57 6.27 -14.30
N ARG A 385 0.70 5.25 -14.17
CA ARG A 385 0.57 4.41 -12.97
C ARG A 385 1.92 3.77 -12.61
N GLU A 386 2.56 3.11 -13.57
CA GLU A 386 3.82 2.39 -13.32
C GLU A 386 4.96 3.34 -12.91
N ILE A 387 5.15 4.46 -13.60
CA ILE A 387 6.16 5.48 -13.21
C ILE A 387 5.92 5.99 -11.79
N ARG A 388 4.66 6.20 -11.37
CA ARG A 388 4.33 6.74 -10.05
C ARG A 388 4.44 5.71 -8.94
N ALA A 389 4.04 4.46 -9.18
CA ALA A 389 4.31 3.34 -8.27
C ALA A 389 5.82 3.14 -8.08
N LEU A 390 6.60 3.19 -9.17
CA LEU A 390 8.07 3.16 -9.12
C LEU A 390 8.65 4.37 -8.36
N LYS A 391 8.11 5.58 -8.53
CA LYS A 391 8.55 6.78 -7.79
C LYS A 391 8.30 6.65 -6.28
N GLY A 392 7.12 6.18 -5.88
CA GLY A 392 6.80 5.88 -4.48
C GLY A 392 7.73 4.83 -3.89
N LEU A 393 7.95 3.72 -4.61
CA LEU A 393 8.87 2.64 -4.21
C LEU A 393 10.34 3.08 -4.13
N VAL A 394 10.81 3.96 -5.01
CA VAL A 394 12.17 4.55 -4.94
C VAL A 394 12.31 5.49 -3.74
N LEU A 395 11.29 6.31 -3.45
CA LEU A 395 11.30 7.21 -2.29
C LEU A 395 11.17 6.46 -0.96
N ASN A 396 10.34 5.41 -0.89
CA ASN A 396 10.28 4.49 0.24
C ASN A 396 11.66 3.84 0.49
N ARG A 397 12.29 3.26 -0.54
CA ARG A 397 13.62 2.65 -0.42
C ARG A 397 14.66 3.66 0.07
N LYS A 398 14.70 4.87 -0.50
CA LYS A 398 15.59 5.95 -0.03
C LYS A 398 15.36 6.26 1.47
N TRP A 399 14.12 6.33 1.93
CA TRP A 399 13.82 6.55 3.34
C TRP A 399 14.19 5.36 4.22
N LYS A 400 13.93 4.12 3.77
CA LYS A 400 14.35 2.88 4.46
C LYS A 400 15.87 2.83 4.61
N ASP A 401 16.61 3.09 3.54
CA ASP A 401 18.08 3.18 3.53
C ASP A 401 18.58 4.30 4.44
N THR A 402 17.87 5.44 4.50
CA THR A 402 18.20 6.57 5.39
C THR A 402 17.99 6.18 6.86
N ILE A 403 16.87 5.54 7.21
CA ILE A 403 16.57 5.06 8.56
C ILE A 403 17.55 3.96 8.99
N GLU A 404 17.92 3.06 8.08
CA GLU A 404 18.94 2.04 8.33
C GLU A 404 20.30 2.68 8.68
N GLN A 405 20.75 3.64 7.88
CA GLN A 405 22.07 4.28 8.02
C GLN A 405 22.17 5.28 9.17
N SER A 406 21.11 6.03 9.48
CA SER A 406 21.14 7.10 10.50
C SER A 406 20.61 6.68 11.86
N GLU A 407 19.69 5.71 11.92
CA GLU A 407 18.97 5.36 13.15
C GLU A 407 19.15 3.89 13.57
N GLY A 408 19.75 3.03 12.73
CA GLY A 408 19.88 1.60 13.00
C GLY A 408 18.61 0.81 12.68
N GLY A 409 17.88 1.23 11.65
CA GLY A 409 16.73 0.51 11.11
C GLY A 409 15.43 0.67 11.90
N TYR A 410 14.36 0.05 11.40
CA TYR A 410 13.00 0.25 11.94
C TYR A 410 12.85 -0.08 13.43
N ASP A 411 13.54 -1.10 13.96
CA ASP A 411 13.37 -1.46 15.38
C ASP A 411 13.91 -0.38 16.33
N SER A 412 15.02 0.28 15.98
CA SER A 412 15.59 1.40 16.75
C SER A 412 14.81 2.69 16.52
N PHE A 413 14.49 3.00 15.26
CA PHE A 413 13.80 4.24 14.89
C PHE A 413 12.41 4.35 15.50
N THR A 414 11.64 3.26 15.48
CA THR A 414 10.26 3.22 16.02
C THR A 414 10.21 3.15 17.55
N LYS A 415 11.35 2.99 18.24
CA LYS A 415 11.44 3.11 19.70
C LYS A 415 11.67 4.56 20.16
N GLY A 416 11.24 5.54 19.37
CA GLY A 416 11.29 6.95 19.73
C GLY A 416 10.62 7.26 21.08
N TYR A 417 9.55 6.54 21.43
CA TYR A 417 8.85 6.67 22.72
C TYR A 417 9.67 6.22 23.96
N LEU A 418 10.82 5.55 23.76
CA LEU A 418 11.82 5.21 24.78
C LEU A 418 12.97 6.23 24.85
N LYS A 419 13.01 7.20 23.92
CA LYS A 419 13.99 8.30 23.87
C LYS A 419 13.33 9.64 24.23
N PHE A 420 12.17 9.92 23.63
CA PHE A 420 11.34 11.11 23.80
C PHE A 420 10.23 10.92 24.83
N GLY A 421 9.67 12.05 25.30
CA GLY A 421 8.77 12.06 26.45
C GLY A 421 9.49 11.64 27.73
N PHE A 422 8.72 11.19 28.72
CA PHE A 422 9.23 10.80 30.02
C PHE A 422 9.63 9.33 30.04
N ASN A 423 10.89 9.08 30.36
CA ASN A 423 11.47 7.75 30.48
C ASN A 423 12.17 7.62 31.84
N VAL A 424 11.77 6.61 32.61
CA VAL A 424 12.18 6.43 34.00
C VAL A 424 13.10 5.21 34.11
N ALA A 425 14.29 5.41 34.68
CA ALA A 425 15.26 4.36 34.92
C ALA A 425 14.99 3.63 36.26
N LYS A 426 15.59 2.45 36.43
CA LYS A 426 15.36 1.57 37.60
C LYS A 426 15.82 2.14 38.94
N ASP A 427 16.66 3.16 38.93
CA ASP A 427 17.11 3.93 40.10
C ASP A 427 16.18 5.10 40.44
N GLY A 428 15.14 5.35 39.65
CA GLY A 428 14.21 6.47 39.78
C GLY A 428 14.64 7.73 39.03
N GLN A 429 15.76 7.72 38.28
CA GLN A 429 16.14 8.84 37.42
C GLN A 429 15.12 9.02 36.29
N VAL A 430 14.69 10.26 36.04
CA VAL A 430 13.75 10.60 34.96
C VAL A 430 14.48 11.38 33.89
N VAL A 431 14.52 10.84 32.67
CA VAL A 431 14.95 11.59 31.48
C VAL A 431 13.72 12.06 30.73
N TYR A 432 13.66 13.36 30.46
CA TYR A 432 12.64 13.98 29.61
C TYR A 432 13.30 14.58 28.38
N ARG A 433 12.82 14.20 27.19
CA ARG A 433 13.22 14.82 25.91
C ARG A 433 12.03 15.27 25.09
N GLU A 434 12.19 16.39 24.41
CA GLU A 434 11.16 16.98 23.57
C GLU A 434 11.72 17.72 22.35
N TRP A 435 11.03 17.70 21.21
CA TRP A 435 11.47 18.39 19.99
C TRP A 435 10.83 19.78 19.89
N ALA A 436 11.64 20.84 19.98
CA ALA A 436 11.19 22.23 19.89
C ALA A 436 12.29 23.14 19.30
N PRO A 437 12.58 23.03 17.98
CA PRO A 437 13.66 23.74 17.32
C PRO A 437 13.50 25.25 17.30
N ASN A 438 12.29 25.83 17.32
CA ASN A 438 12.10 27.27 17.37
C ASN A 438 12.36 27.89 18.76
N ALA A 439 12.19 27.12 19.84
CA ALA A 439 12.37 27.64 21.21
C ALA A 439 13.81 28.13 21.46
N THR A 440 13.97 29.20 22.22
CA THR A 440 15.26 29.76 22.67
C THR A 440 15.65 29.31 24.08
N GLU A 441 14.65 29.01 24.91
CA GLU A 441 14.78 28.34 26.20
C GLU A 441 13.67 27.28 26.33
N ALA A 442 13.92 26.19 27.04
CA ALA A 442 12.88 25.28 27.52
C ALA A 442 13.13 24.90 28.98
N ASN A 443 12.05 24.78 29.76
CA ASN A 443 12.06 24.39 31.17
C ASN A 443 10.93 23.37 31.39
N LEU A 444 11.19 22.33 32.18
CA LEU A 444 10.15 21.39 32.62
C LEU A 444 9.49 21.93 33.91
N ILE A 445 8.17 22.06 33.92
CA ILE A 445 7.42 22.61 35.07
C ILE A 445 6.31 21.66 35.51
N GLY A 446 5.89 21.74 36.77
CA GLY A 446 4.77 20.98 37.29
C GLY A 446 4.64 21.08 38.81
N ASP A 447 3.75 20.27 39.38
CA ASP A 447 3.51 20.25 40.84
C ASP A 447 4.81 19.93 41.62
N PHE A 448 5.67 19.08 41.05
CA PHE A 448 6.94 18.64 41.63
C PHE A 448 7.99 19.76 41.81
N ASN A 449 7.81 20.92 41.16
CA ASN A 449 8.71 22.06 41.26
C ASN A 449 7.99 23.40 41.47
N GLU A 450 6.79 23.36 42.08
CA GLU A 450 5.94 24.54 42.34
C GLU A 450 5.67 25.38 41.07
N TRP A 451 5.61 24.70 39.91
CA TRP A 451 5.46 25.31 38.58
C TRP A 451 6.57 26.33 38.20
N SER A 452 7.75 26.20 38.81
CA SER A 452 8.85 27.15 38.69
C SER A 452 9.55 27.11 37.33
N ARG A 453 9.25 28.11 36.49
CA ARG A 453 9.70 28.35 35.10
C ARG A 453 11.21 28.52 34.88
N THR A 454 12.03 28.43 35.93
CA THR A 454 13.50 28.60 35.88
C THR A 454 14.28 27.55 36.66
N SER A 455 13.60 26.68 37.42
CA SER A 455 14.25 25.72 38.33
C SER A 455 14.82 24.49 37.61
N HIS A 456 14.25 24.13 36.47
CA HIS A 456 14.53 22.90 35.72
C HIS A 456 14.75 23.21 34.23
N PRO A 457 15.82 23.96 33.88
CA PRO A 457 16.16 24.29 32.50
C PRO A 457 16.62 23.05 31.74
N MET A 458 16.13 22.91 30.51
CA MET A 458 16.53 21.86 29.58
C MET A 458 17.71 22.31 28.72
N LYS A 459 18.50 21.36 28.20
CA LYS A 459 19.60 21.62 27.28
C LYS A 459 19.19 21.26 25.85
N LYS A 460 19.34 22.20 24.92
CA LYS A 460 19.12 21.99 23.48
C LYS A 460 20.32 21.29 22.83
N ASP A 461 20.07 20.42 21.86
CA ASP A 461 21.07 19.83 20.98
C ASP A 461 21.15 20.52 19.59
N ASN A 462 21.95 19.95 18.68
CA ASN A 462 22.14 20.48 17.33
C ASN A 462 20.94 20.27 16.38
N TYR A 463 19.95 19.47 16.76
CA TYR A 463 18.76 19.13 15.97
C TYR A 463 17.48 19.79 16.51
N GLY A 464 17.59 20.53 17.62
CA GLY A 464 16.47 21.20 18.28
C GLY A 464 15.71 20.31 19.27
N VAL A 465 16.28 19.17 19.65
CA VAL A 465 15.80 18.36 20.77
C VAL A 465 16.31 18.96 22.07
N TRP A 466 15.41 19.13 23.03
CA TRP A 466 15.70 19.54 24.39
C TRP A 466 15.74 18.32 25.30
N GLU A 467 16.71 18.24 26.19
CA GLU A 467 16.87 17.17 27.18
C GLU A 467 16.98 17.75 28.60
N ILE A 468 16.36 17.10 29.59
CA ILE A 468 16.71 17.23 31.00
C ILE A 468 16.73 15.85 31.67
N THR A 469 17.68 15.67 32.59
CA THR A 469 17.75 14.52 33.50
C THR A 469 17.45 15.00 34.91
N ILE A 470 16.37 14.50 35.50
CA ILE A 470 15.99 14.74 36.89
C ILE A 470 16.46 13.54 37.72
N LEU A 471 17.24 13.82 38.76
CA LEU A 471 17.76 12.80 39.67
C LEU A 471 16.67 12.31 40.64
N PRO A 472 16.71 11.04 41.09
CA PRO A 472 15.76 10.53 42.06
C PRO A 472 15.92 11.21 43.43
N THR A 473 14.81 11.36 44.18
CA THR A 473 14.84 11.91 45.54
C THR A 473 15.50 10.95 46.53
N SER A 474 15.38 9.65 46.28
CA SER A 474 16.11 8.57 46.95
C SER A 474 16.15 7.34 46.04
N PRO A 475 17.05 6.36 46.23
CA PRO A 475 17.21 5.24 45.30
C PRO A 475 15.90 4.47 45.03
N GLY A 476 15.47 4.45 43.77
CA GLY A 476 14.21 3.84 43.32
C GLY A 476 12.99 4.77 43.36
N VAL A 477 13.13 6.02 43.82
CA VAL A 477 12.02 6.98 43.98
C VAL A 477 12.20 8.18 43.04
N SER A 478 11.34 8.25 42.02
CA SER A 478 11.23 9.39 41.09
C SER A 478 10.95 10.69 41.84
N ALA A 479 11.69 11.76 41.49
CA ALA A 479 11.44 13.10 42.01
C ALA A 479 10.22 13.79 41.38
N ILE A 480 9.69 13.28 40.28
CA ILE A 480 8.33 13.61 39.81
C ILE A 480 7.37 12.56 40.39
N PRO A 481 6.39 12.93 41.24
CA PRO A 481 5.41 11.97 41.77
C PRO A 481 4.50 11.39 40.70
N HIS A 482 4.07 10.13 40.87
CA HIS A 482 3.07 9.49 40.01
C HIS A 482 1.79 10.34 39.89
N ASP A 483 1.26 10.47 38.67
CA ASP A 483 0.04 11.23 38.34
C ASP A 483 0.06 12.69 38.86
N SER A 484 1.24 13.30 39.03
CA SER A 484 1.37 14.75 39.24
C SER A 484 1.22 15.50 37.91
N LYS A 485 0.76 16.76 37.97
CA LYS A 485 0.61 17.62 36.79
C LYS A 485 1.97 18.14 36.33
N ILE A 486 2.17 18.16 35.01
CA ILE A 486 3.42 18.57 34.34
C ILE A 486 3.14 19.29 33.02
N LYS A 487 3.98 20.26 32.65
CA LYS A 487 4.00 20.96 31.34
C LYS A 487 5.43 21.31 30.94
N ILE A 488 5.65 21.60 29.66
CA ILE A 488 6.89 22.24 29.19
C ILE A 488 6.64 23.74 29.01
N SER A 489 7.54 24.57 29.52
CA SER A 489 7.53 26.04 29.40
C SER A 489 8.67 26.48 28.48
N MET A 490 8.34 27.13 27.36
CA MET A 490 9.30 27.50 26.32
C MET A 490 9.31 29.01 26.10
N LEU A 491 10.50 29.58 25.95
CA LEU A 491 10.67 30.95 25.46
C LEU A 491 10.83 30.92 23.94
N LEU A 492 10.13 31.81 23.25
CA LEU A 492 10.18 31.96 21.80
C LEU A 492 11.20 33.05 21.40
N PRO A 493 11.66 33.10 20.13
CA PRO A 493 12.53 34.17 19.64
C PRO A 493 11.90 35.57 19.73
N THR A 494 10.56 35.64 19.84
CA THR A 494 9.79 36.87 20.06
C THR A 494 9.84 37.39 21.51
N GLY A 495 10.45 36.64 22.43
CA GLY A 495 10.40 36.92 23.88
C GLY A 495 9.09 36.48 24.56
N GLN A 496 8.12 35.97 23.81
CA GLN A 496 6.91 35.37 24.38
C GLN A 496 7.25 34.04 25.05
N ARG A 497 6.74 33.81 26.27
CA ARG A 497 6.78 32.50 26.92
C ARG A 497 5.45 31.77 26.69
N ILE A 498 5.54 30.52 26.26
CA ILE A 498 4.41 29.62 26.02
C ILE A 498 4.52 28.37 26.89
N GLU A 499 3.39 27.71 27.15
CA GLU A 499 3.32 26.43 27.87
C GLU A 499 2.49 25.43 27.07
N ARG A 500 2.91 24.16 27.09
CA ARG A 500 2.30 23.05 26.34
C ARG A 500 2.25 21.76 27.17
N LEU A 501 1.31 20.88 26.81
CA LEU A 501 1.37 19.47 27.21
C LEU A 501 2.45 18.78 26.35
N PRO A 502 3.40 18.02 26.93
CA PRO A 502 4.45 17.33 26.17
C PRO A 502 3.86 16.43 25.06
N ALA A 503 4.43 16.49 23.85
CA ALA A 503 3.88 15.82 22.66
C ALA A 503 3.85 14.28 22.79
N TRP A 504 4.76 13.75 23.62
CA TRP A 504 4.93 12.32 23.91
C TRP A 504 4.33 11.91 25.27
N ILE A 505 3.36 12.65 25.78
CA ILE A 505 2.72 12.37 27.08
C ILE A 505 1.89 11.08 27.04
N LYS A 506 1.99 10.26 28.10
CA LYS A 506 1.35 8.94 28.23
C LYS A 506 -0.05 8.99 28.89
N ARG A 507 -0.38 10.11 29.54
CA ARG A 507 -1.71 10.41 30.11
C ARG A 507 -1.91 11.93 30.22
N VAL A 508 -3.11 12.39 29.90
CA VAL A 508 -3.63 13.71 30.27
C VAL A 508 -4.94 13.51 31.04
N THR A 509 -5.49 14.56 31.64
CA THR A 509 -6.81 14.54 32.32
C THR A 509 -7.47 15.92 32.25
N GLN A 510 -8.80 15.96 32.24
CA GLN A 510 -9.59 17.20 32.25
C GLN A 510 -10.39 17.32 33.55
N ASP A 511 -10.32 18.48 34.19
CA ASP A 511 -11.16 18.83 35.34
C ASP A 511 -12.04 20.03 34.97
N LEU A 512 -13.27 19.73 34.54
CA LEU A 512 -14.27 20.72 34.11
C LEU A 512 -14.70 21.70 35.22
N SER A 513 -14.38 21.42 36.49
CA SER A 513 -14.60 22.39 37.59
C SER A 513 -13.54 23.49 37.65
N VAL A 514 -12.38 23.27 37.02
CA VAL A 514 -11.23 24.19 37.00
C VAL A 514 -10.99 24.76 35.60
N SER A 515 -11.04 23.93 34.55
CA SER A 515 -10.69 24.33 33.18
C SER A 515 -11.27 23.38 32.12
N PRO A 516 -11.70 23.89 30.95
CA PRO A 516 -11.98 23.04 29.79
C PRO A 516 -10.70 22.49 29.12
N VAL A 517 -9.52 23.02 29.44
CA VAL A 517 -8.23 22.58 28.89
C VAL A 517 -7.67 21.40 29.68
N TYR A 518 -7.13 20.39 29.01
CA TYR A 518 -6.49 19.24 29.67
C TYR A 518 -5.17 19.61 30.37
N ASP A 519 -4.83 18.87 31.42
CA ASP A 519 -3.51 18.86 32.06
C ASP A 519 -2.79 17.53 31.79
N ALA A 520 -1.49 17.58 31.50
CA ALA A 520 -0.65 16.40 31.36
C ALA A 520 -0.25 15.81 32.71
N ARG A 521 -0.21 14.47 32.79
CA ARG A 521 0.00 13.71 34.02
C ARG A 521 1.20 12.79 33.89
N PHE A 522 2.06 12.78 34.90
CA PHE A 522 3.26 11.93 34.92
C PHE A 522 2.90 10.44 35.16
N TRP A 523 2.60 9.71 34.09
CA TRP A 523 2.20 8.30 34.19
C TRP A 523 3.39 7.35 34.39
N ASN A 524 3.77 7.21 35.67
CA ASN A 524 4.71 6.19 36.14
C ASN A 524 4.12 5.48 37.38
N PRO A 525 3.15 4.56 37.23
CA PRO A 525 2.54 3.85 38.35
C PRO A 525 3.56 2.97 39.09
N PRO A 526 3.36 2.69 40.39
CA PRO A 526 4.20 1.74 41.12
C PRO A 526 4.01 0.32 40.57
N GLU A 527 4.96 -0.59 40.87
CA GLU A 527 4.89 -1.98 40.36
C GLU A 527 3.65 -2.75 40.84
N SER A 528 3.06 -2.34 41.98
CA SER A 528 1.79 -2.87 42.51
C SER A 528 0.56 -2.51 41.66
N GLU A 529 0.62 -1.43 40.88
CA GLU A 529 -0.48 -0.90 40.07
C GLU A 529 -0.20 -1.00 38.56
N THR A 530 1.02 -1.35 38.18
CA THR A 530 1.41 -1.57 36.78
C THR A 530 0.81 -2.87 36.25
N TYR A 531 -0.02 -2.80 35.21
CA TYR A 531 -0.63 -3.99 34.62
C TYR A 531 0.41 -4.87 33.94
N LYS A 532 0.35 -6.18 34.20
CA LYS A 532 1.20 -7.21 33.60
C LYS A 532 0.31 -8.15 32.79
N PHE A 533 0.48 -8.16 31.47
CA PHE A 533 -0.24 -9.02 30.54
C PHE A 533 -0.10 -10.51 30.92
N LYS A 534 -1.21 -11.23 30.87
CA LYS A 534 -1.35 -12.62 31.32
C LYS A 534 -1.52 -13.56 30.14
N ASN A 535 -2.12 -13.08 29.05
CA ASN A 535 -2.49 -13.86 27.87
C ASN A 535 -1.57 -13.54 26.68
N PRO A 536 -1.26 -14.52 25.81
CA PRO A 536 -0.60 -14.26 24.54
C PRO A 536 -1.59 -13.68 23.53
N ARG A 537 -1.09 -12.85 22.62
CA ARG A 537 -1.80 -12.40 21.42
C ARG A 537 -2.40 -13.59 20.65
N PRO A 538 -3.64 -13.49 20.13
CA PRO A 538 -4.23 -14.54 19.32
C PRO A 538 -3.47 -14.74 17.99
N PRO A 539 -3.56 -15.92 17.37
CA PRO A 539 -3.06 -16.11 16.01
C PRO A 539 -3.82 -15.22 15.02
N LYS A 540 -3.12 -14.73 13.98
CA LYS A 540 -3.71 -13.85 12.95
C LYS A 540 -4.96 -14.51 12.34
N PRO A 541 -6.17 -13.93 12.51
CA PRO A 541 -7.39 -14.51 11.96
C PRO A 541 -7.37 -14.44 10.43
N THR A 542 -7.84 -15.51 9.80
CA THR A 542 -8.01 -15.61 8.35
C THR A 542 -9.38 -15.13 7.90
N ASN A 543 -10.43 -15.40 8.69
CA ASN A 543 -11.81 -14.96 8.47
C ASN A 543 -12.19 -13.77 9.37
N LEU A 544 -11.80 -12.54 9.00
CA LEU A 544 -12.07 -11.35 9.82
C LEU A 544 -13.59 -11.09 9.95
N ARG A 545 -14.11 -11.25 11.16
CA ARG A 545 -15.44 -10.77 11.60
C ARG A 545 -15.18 -9.73 12.68
N ILE A 546 -15.28 -8.47 12.28
CA ILE A 546 -14.89 -7.30 13.05
C ILE A 546 -16.12 -6.71 13.75
N TYR A 547 -16.01 -6.52 15.05
CA TYR A 547 -16.96 -5.75 15.85
C TYR A 547 -16.36 -4.37 16.12
N GLU A 548 -16.89 -3.34 15.49
CA GLU A 548 -16.49 -1.94 15.66
C GLU A 548 -17.20 -1.34 16.89
N ALA A 549 -16.45 -0.78 17.83
CA ALA A 549 -16.99 -0.30 19.09
C ALA A 549 -16.23 0.90 19.67
N HIS A 550 -16.95 1.73 20.41
CA HIS A 550 -16.49 2.94 21.06
C HIS A 550 -16.83 2.87 22.57
N VAL A 551 -15.83 2.51 23.38
CA VAL A 551 -15.95 2.25 24.84
C VAL A 551 -16.85 3.23 25.59
N GLY A 552 -16.73 4.52 25.27
CA GLY A 552 -17.49 5.60 25.91
C GLY A 552 -19.01 5.55 25.73
N ILE A 553 -19.56 4.79 24.77
CA ILE A 553 -21.01 4.66 24.54
C ILE A 553 -21.53 3.23 24.71
N SER A 554 -20.66 2.25 24.97
CA SER A 554 -21.05 0.84 25.16
C SER A 554 -21.78 0.56 26.48
N THR A 555 -22.26 1.58 27.21
CA THR A 555 -23.12 1.46 28.40
C THR A 555 -24.58 1.81 28.05
N SER A 556 -25.55 1.29 28.81
CA SER A 556 -26.97 1.68 28.67
C SER A 556 -27.35 2.92 29.47
N GLU A 557 -26.48 3.38 30.37
CA GLU A 557 -26.65 4.63 31.11
C GLU A 557 -26.25 5.83 30.24
N PRO A 558 -26.94 6.98 30.34
CA PRO A 558 -26.64 8.19 29.57
C PRO A 558 -25.42 8.93 30.14
N ARG A 559 -24.23 8.33 30.02
CA ARG A 559 -22.93 8.84 30.45
C ARG A 559 -21.81 8.20 29.64
N VAL A 560 -20.57 8.61 29.89
CA VAL A 560 -19.40 7.89 29.36
C VAL A 560 -19.23 6.52 30.06
N GLY A 561 -19.05 5.48 29.26
CA GLY A 561 -18.65 4.12 29.69
C GLY A 561 -17.14 3.97 29.90
N THR A 562 -16.74 3.05 30.77
CA THR A 562 -15.32 2.81 31.13
C THR A 562 -14.73 1.55 30.50
N TYR A 563 -13.39 1.51 30.38
CA TYR A 563 -12.65 0.34 29.89
C TYR A 563 -12.97 -0.92 30.70
N SER A 564 -13.00 -0.81 32.04
CA SER A 564 -13.29 -1.92 32.96
C SER A 564 -14.79 -2.30 33.00
N GLU A 565 -15.70 -1.49 32.45
CA GLU A 565 -17.08 -1.90 32.12
C GLU A 565 -17.16 -2.64 30.79
N PHE A 566 -16.52 -2.12 29.73
CA PHE A 566 -16.45 -2.76 28.42
C PHE A 566 -15.87 -4.18 28.53
N THR A 567 -14.79 -4.32 29.30
CA THR A 567 -14.10 -5.58 29.60
C THR A 567 -15.03 -6.63 30.21
N ARG A 568 -15.85 -6.24 31.20
CA ARG A 568 -16.75 -7.16 31.92
C ARG A 568 -18.05 -7.43 31.18
N ASN A 569 -18.61 -6.44 30.50
CA ASN A 569 -20.00 -6.46 30.03
C ASN A 569 -20.14 -6.67 28.52
N ILE A 570 -19.12 -6.31 27.73
CA ILE A 570 -19.21 -6.22 26.26
C ILE A 570 -18.32 -7.26 25.56
N LEU A 571 -17.08 -7.51 26.03
CA LEU A 571 -16.25 -8.59 25.50
C LEU A 571 -16.97 -9.96 25.48
N PRO A 572 -17.74 -10.37 26.53
CA PRO A 572 -18.52 -11.60 26.48
C PRO A 572 -19.59 -11.63 25.38
N ARG A 573 -20.25 -10.49 25.11
CA ARG A 573 -21.27 -10.36 24.06
C ARG A 573 -20.66 -10.51 22.67
N ILE A 574 -19.55 -9.79 22.42
CA ILE A 574 -18.79 -9.88 21.16
C ILE A 574 -18.36 -11.33 20.88
N LYS A 575 -17.87 -12.04 21.91
CA LYS A 575 -17.45 -13.44 21.77
C LYS A 575 -18.62 -14.39 21.52
N ASP A 576 -19.71 -14.25 22.26
CA ASP A 576 -20.93 -15.07 22.09
C ASP A 576 -21.55 -14.90 20.69
N LEU A 577 -21.58 -13.67 20.17
CA LEU A 577 -22.00 -13.35 18.80
C LEU A 577 -21.12 -13.98 17.70
N GLY A 578 -19.94 -14.51 18.03
CA GLY A 578 -19.06 -15.23 17.10
C GLY A 578 -18.08 -14.35 16.32
N TYR A 579 -17.96 -13.07 16.67
CA TYR A 579 -16.89 -12.19 16.19
C TYR A 579 -15.53 -12.67 16.68
N ASN A 580 -14.47 -12.35 15.93
CA ASN A 580 -13.09 -12.71 16.28
C ASN A 580 -12.11 -11.53 16.25
N VAL A 581 -12.55 -10.36 15.80
CA VAL A 581 -11.78 -9.11 15.82
C VAL A 581 -12.63 -8.00 16.44
N ILE A 582 -12.00 -7.11 17.21
CA ILE A 582 -12.56 -5.84 17.66
C ILE A 582 -11.83 -4.71 16.95
N GLN A 583 -12.55 -3.74 16.41
CA GLN A 583 -12.01 -2.44 15.98
C GLN A 583 -12.36 -1.42 17.05
N LEU A 584 -11.36 -0.96 17.80
CA LEU A 584 -11.56 -0.14 19.00
C LEU A 584 -11.34 1.35 18.67
N MET A 585 -12.46 2.07 18.57
CA MET A 585 -12.51 3.48 18.18
C MET A 585 -12.16 4.42 19.33
N ALA A 586 -11.77 5.65 18.99
CA ALA A 586 -11.62 6.79 19.92
C ALA A 586 -10.68 6.56 21.12
N VAL A 587 -9.72 5.63 21.02
CA VAL A 587 -8.76 5.33 22.08
C VAL A 587 -7.68 6.40 22.21
N MET A 588 -7.19 6.96 21.09
CA MET A 588 -6.25 8.09 21.11
C MET A 588 -6.94 9.31 21.74
N GLU A 589 -6.26 10.00 22.66
CA GLU A 589 -6.89 11.09 23.40
C GLU A 589 -7.25 12.28 22.50
N HIS A 590 -8.49 12.75 22.64
CA HIS A 590 -9.15 13.75 21.81
C HIS A 590 -9.96 14.72 22.69
N ALA A 591 -9.66 16.02 22.67
CA ALA A 591 -10.29 16.97 23.60
C ALA A 591 -11.81 17.15 23.35
N TYR A 592 -12.26 17.04 22.10
CA TYR A 592 -13.68 17.17 21.73
C TYR A 592 -14.34 15.79 21.59
N TYR A 593 -15.12 15.35 22.60
CA TYR A 593 -15.73 14.01 22.63
C TYR A 593 -16.66 13.75 21.44
N ALA A 594 -17.42 14.75 20.99
CA ALA A 594 -18.27 14.66 19.80
C ALA A 594 -17.51 14.65 18.45
N SER A 595 -16.17 14.57 18.46
CA SER A 595 -15.39 14.16 17.29
C SER A 595 -15.34 12.65 17.08
N PHE A 596 -15.89 11.86 18.02
CA PHE A 596 -15.91 10.39 17.96
C PHE A 596 -14.52 9.74 17.84
N GLY A 597 -13.48 10.44 18.34
CA GLY A 597 -12.08 10.02 18.29
C GLY A 597 -11.21 10.81 17.31
N TYR A 598 -11.81 11.36 16.25
CA TYR A 598 -11.03 11.91 15.12
C TYR A 598 -10.23 13.18 15.44
N GLN A 599 -10.66 14.00 16.41
CA GLN A 599 -9.91 15.20 16.81
C GLN A 599 -8.82 14.89 17.85
N VAL A 600 -7.86 14.05 17.47
CA VAL A 600 -6.74 13.66 18.35
C VAL A 600 -5.90 14.87 18.77
N THR A 601 -5.62 14.95 20.07
CA THR A 601 -4.82 16.01 20.70
C THR A 601 -3.52 15.47 21.30
N SER A 602 -3.55 14.31 21.97
CA SER A 602 -2.38 13.70 22.64
C SER A 602 -2.17 12.26 22.15
N PHE A 603 -1.39 12.11 21.08
CA PHE A 603 -1.23 10.87 20.31
C PHE A 603 -0.76 9.66 21.15
N PHE A 604 0.08 9.89 22.17
CA PHE A 604 0.63 8.86 23.05
C PHE A 604 -0.19 8.61 24.32
N ALA A 605 -1.35 9.28 24.48
CA ALA A 605 -2.25 9.07 25.60
C ALA A 605 -3.47 8.25 25.18
N ALA A 606 -3.76 7.18 25.91
CA ALA A 606 -5.06 6.52 25.90
C ALA A 606 -6.10 7.43 26.58
N SER A 607 -7.31 7.53 26.01
CA SER A 607 -8.29 8.53 26.43
C SER A 607 -8.71 8.35 27.89
N SER A 608 -8.44 9.40 28.66
CA SER A 608 -8.60 9.43 30.12
C SER A 608 -10.05 9.38 30.58
N ARG A 609 -11.01 9.62 29.67
CA ARG A 609 -12.45 9.53 29.93
C ARG A 609 -12.91 8.12 30.31
N TYR A 610 -12.22 7.09 29.83
CA TYR A 610 -12.63 5.70 30.00
C TYR A 610 -11.90 4.99 31.15
N GLY A 611 -10.86 5.59 31.73
CA GLY A 611 -10.10 5.02 32.85
C GLY A 611 -8.62 5.43 32.87
N SER A 612 -7.78 4.53 33.35
CA SER A 612 -6.31 4.61 33.27
C SER A 612 -5.76 3.89 32.03
N PRO A 613 -4.50 4.15 31.64
CA PRO A 613 -3.78 3.28 30.69
C PRO A 613 -3.70 1.80 31.12
N GLU A 614 -3.83 1.50 32.42
CA GLU A 614 -3.76 0.13 32.92
C GLU A 614 -5.10 -0.61 32.71
N ASP A 615 -6.24 0.08 32.78
CA ASP A 615 -7.56 -0.49 32.45
C ASP A 615 -7.65 -0.87 30.96
N LEU A 616 -7.02 -0.09 30.05
CA LEU A 616 -6.96 -0.44 28.63
C LEU A 616 -6.09 -1.69 28.38
N LYS A 617 -5.00 -1.86 29.14
CA LYS A 617 -4.20 -3.09 29.08
C LYS A 617 -5.02 -4.29 29.56
N GLU A 618 -5.80 -4.16 30.63
CA GLU A 618 -6.70 -5.22 31.09
C GLU A 618 -7.77 -5.58 30.06
N LEU A 619 -8.35 -4.59 29.37
CA LEU A 619 -9.32 -4.81 28.28
C LEU A 619 -8.71 -5.67 27.17
N ILE A 620 -7.52 -5.30 26.67
CA ILE A 620 -6.87 -5.99 25.55
C ILE A 620 -6.37 -7.37 25.99
N ASP A 621 -5.77 -7.50 27.18
CA ASP A 621 -5.33 -8.78 27.75
C ASP A 621 -6.51 -9.74 27.97
N THR A 622 -7.67 -9.23 28.40
CA THR A 622 -8.89 -10.02 28.55
C THR A 622 -9.44 -10.46 27.20
N ALA A 623 -9.47 -9.57 26.20
CA ALA A 623 -9.86 -9.91 24.84
C ALA A 623 -8.94 -11.00 24.23
N HIS A 624 -7.63 -10.89 24.45
CA HIS A 624 -6.64 -11.92 24.07
C HIS A 624 -6.89 -13.25 24.77
N GLY A 625 -7.19 -13.24 26.07
CA GLY A 625 -7.59 -14.44 26.83
C GLY A 625 -8.89 -15.09 26.33
N MET A 626 -9.77 -14.30 25.71
CA MET A 626 -10.98 -14.78 25.01
C MET A 626 -10.71 -15.18 23.55
N GLY A 627 -9.47 -15.05 23.04
CA GLY A 627 -9.12 -15.31 21.65
C GLY A 627 -9.80 -14.34 20.67
N LEU A 628 -9.86 -13.06 21.05
CA LEU A 628 -10.31 -11.94 20.20
C LEU A 628 -9.09 -11.07 19.85
N THR A 629 -8.88 -10.83 18.56
CA THR A 629 -7.89 -9.87 18.05
C THR A 629 -8.38 -8.44 18.30
N VAL A 630 -7.53 -7.51 18.73
CA VAL A 630 -7.93 -6.11 18.96
C VAL A 630 -7.11 -5.17 18.07
N LEU A 631 -7.80 -4.43 17.20
CA LEU A 631 -7.24 -3.40 16.33
C LEU A 631 -7.57 -2.01 16.88
N LEU A 632 -6.67 -1.06 16.64
CA LEU A 632 -6.82 0.35 17.03
C LEU A 632 -7.18 1.24 15.84
N ASP A 633 -8.08 2.21 16.03
CA ASP A 633 -8.21 3.37 15.13
C ASP A 633 -6.99 4.29 15.27
N ILE A 634 -6.19 4.41 14.21
CA ILE A 634 -4.99 5.27 14.17
C ILE A 634 -5.22 6.47 13.25
N VAL A 635 -5.55 7.60 13.88
CA VAL A 635 -5.85 8.86 13.20
C VAL A 635 -4.56 9.62 12.90
N HIS A 636 -3.81 9.15 11.91
CA HIS A 636 -2.57 9.78 11.44
C HIS A 636 -2.76 10.68 10.20
N SER A 637 -4.00 10.88 9.75
CA SER A 637 -4.34 11.75 8.61
C SER A 637 -4.28 13.24 8.93
N HIS A 638 -4.59 13.61 10.17
CA HIS A 638 -4.65 15.00 10.64
C HIS A 638 -4.45 15.06 12.17
N ALA A 639 -4.35 16.26 12.72
CA ALA A 639 -4.38 16.51 14.17
C ALA A 639 -5.34 17.66 14.50
N CYS A 640 -5.89 17.66 15.71
CA CYS A 640 -6.73 18.74 16.19
C CYS A 640 -5.96 20.07 16.24
N LYS A 641 -6.63 21.18 15.91
CA LYS A 641 -6.04 22.54 15.94
C LYS A 641 -5.81 23.12 17.36
N ASN A 642 -6.15 22.38 18.42
CA ASN A 642 -5.95 22.82 19.80
C ASN A 642 -4.47 23.11 20.11
N VAL A 643 -4.21 24.30 20.66
CA VAL A 643 -2.86 24.83 20.94
C VAL A 643 -2.42 24.66 22.41
N LEU A 644 -3.37 24.61 23.34
CA LEU A 644 -3.06 24.53 24.78
C LEU A 644 -2.92 23.07 25.26
N ASP A 645 -3.75 22.18 24.73
CA ASP A 645 -3.83 20.76 25.06
C ASP A 645 -3.68 19.81 23.86
N GLY A 646 -3.35 20.34 22.69
CA GLY A 646 -3.03 19.58 21.48
C GLY A 646 -1.65 19.87 20.91
N LEU A 647 -1.33 19.22 19.79
CA LEU A 647 -0.04 19.30 19.11
C LEU A 647 0.16 20.59 18.28
N ASN A 648 -0.88 21.42 18.12
CA ASN A 648 -0.81 22.62 17.29
C ASN A 648 0.04 23.74 17.94
N GLU A 649 0.80 24.47 17.13
CA GLU A 649 1.66 25.59 17.56
C GLU A 649 2.56 25.25 18.77
N PHE A 650 3.07 24.01 18.81
CA PHE A 650 3.79 23.45 19.94
C PHE A 650 5.01 24.29 20.35
N ASP A 651 5.96 24.51 19.43
CA ASP A 651 7.11 25.40 19.65
C ASP A 651 6.83 26.86 19.18
N GLY A 652 5.55 27.23 19.08
CA GLY A 652 5.12 28.53 18.57
C GLY A 652 5.16 28.70 17.05
N THR A 653 5.61 27.69 16.29
CA THR A 653 5.48 27.67 14.81
C THR A 653 4.23 26.90 14.39
N ASP A 654 3.64 27.26 13.25
CA ASP A 654 2.54 26.48 12.67
C ASP A 654 3.02 25.21 11.96
N HIS A 655 4.33 25.00 11.78
CA HIS A 655 4.91 24.03 10.85
C HIS A 655 5.93 23.05 11.46
N LEU A 656 5.94 22.89 12.79
CA LEU A 656 6.80 21.91 13.45
C LEU A 656 6.49 20.45 13.02
N TYR A 657 5.29 19.97 13.39
CA TYR A 657 4.79 18.65 13.00
C TYR A 657 4.01 18.67 11.68
N PHE A 658 3.66 19.86 11.22
CA PHE A 658 2.68 20.11 10.16
C PHE A 658 3.31 20.85 8.98
N HIS A 659 2.61 20.94 7.86
CA HIS A 659 3.02 21.90 6.82
C HIS A 659 2.70 23.35 7.25
N GLU A 660 3.39 24.31 6.64
CA GLU A 660 3.16 25.75 6.84
C GLU A 660 1.90 26.21 6.09
N GLY A 661 1.24 27.24 6.64
CA GLY A 661 0.19 27.97 5.94
C GLY A 661 -1.02 27.11 5.57
N SER A 662 -1.47 27.22 4.32
CA SER A 662 -2.65 26.49 3.82
C SER A 662 -2.41 25.01 3.56
N LYS A 663 -1.22 24.57 3.11
CA LYS A 663 -0.91 23.12 2.98
C LYS A 663 -1.00 22.42 4.35
N GLY A 664 -0.79 23.17 5.43
CA GLY A 664 -0.89 22.69 6.81
C GLY A 664 -2.30 22.58 7.38
N ARG A 665 -3.38 22.84 6.63
CA ARG A 665 -4.74 22.99 7.16
C ARG A 665 -5.76 22.21 6.33
N HIS A 666 -6.63 21.45 7.01
CA HIS A 666 -7.75 20.75 6.38
C HIS A 666 -9.04 21.53 6.62
N GLU A 667 -9.47 22.34 5.65
CA GLU A 667 -10.54 23.33 5.83
C GLU A 667 -11.87 22.71 6.30
N LEU A 668 -12.29 21.59 5.69
CA LEU A 668 -13.56 20.91 6.03
C LEU A 668 -13.56 20.25 7.42
N TRP A 669 -12.39 19.93 7.98
CA TRP A 669 -12.26 19.34 9.33
C TRP A 669 -11.68 20.32 10.35
N ASP A 670 -11.46 21.58 9.98
CA ASP A 670 -10.94 22.64 10.87
C ASP A 670 -9.65 22.23 11.62
N SER A 671 -8.76 21.52 10.92
CA SER A 671 -7.67 20.69 11.48
C SER A 671 -6.29 20.96 10.88
N ARG A 672 -5.23 20.43 11.51
CA ARG A 672 -3.84 20.50 11.02
C ARG A 672 -3.43 19.25 10.22
N LEU A 673 -2.60 19.43 9.20
CA LEU A 673 -2.09 18.35 8.32
C LEU A 673 -0.58 18.13 8.49
N PHE A 674 -0.19 16.89 8.77
CA PHE A 674 1.19 16.48 9.06
C PHE A 674 2.16 16.71 7.88
N ASN A 675 3.41 17.04 8.21
CA ASN A 675 4.50 17.11 7.24
C ASN A 675 5.24 15.76 7.17
N TYR A 676 4.67 14.81 6.42
CA TYR A 676 5.20 13.45 6.26
C TYR A 676 6.61 13.37 5.64
N SER A 677 7.16 14.49 5.14
CA SER A 677 8.53 14.57 4.63
C SER A 677 9.60 14.79 5.72
N GLN A 678 9.20 15.11 6.96
CA GLN A 678 10.14 15.44 8.03
C GLN A 678 10.55 14.22 8.86
N HIS A 679 11.85 14.12 9.17
CA HIS A 679 12.42 12.97 9.89
C HIS A 679 11.79 12.77 11.28
N GLU A 680 11.62 13.83 12.06
CA GLU A 680 11.01 13.75 13.39
C GLU A 680 9.49 13.53 13.35
N VAL A 681 8.80 13.91 12.26
CA VAL A 681 7.38 13.57 12.06
C VAL A 681 7.23 12.09 11.73
N LEU A 682 8.09 11.55 10.87
CA LEU A 682 8.18 10.09 10.65
C LEU A 682 8.52 9.36 11.95
N ARG A 683 9.45 9.88 12.76
CA ARG A 683 9.80 9.29 14.06
C ARG A 683 8.59 9.29 15.00
N PHE A 684 7.87 10.41 15.12
CA PHE A 684 6.68 10.56 15.96
C PHE A 684 5.59 9.57 15.56
N LEU A 685 5.14 9.60 14.29
CA LEU A 685 4.05 8.77 13.81
C LEU A 685 4.40 7.27 13.80
N MET A 686 5.61 6.89 13.35
CA MET A 686 6.03 5.48 13.35
C MET A 686 6.33 4.95 14.76
N SER A 687 6.78 5.81 15.69
CA SER A 687 6.90 5.43 17.10
C SER A 687 5.55 5.35 17.82
N ASN A 688 4.53 6.07 17.35
CA ASN A 688 3.19 6.00 17.92
C ASN A 688 2.52 4.65 17.59
N LEU A 689 2.62 4.19 16.34
CA LEU A 689 2.24 2.83 15.95
C LEU A 689 2.94 1.79 16.83
N ARG A 690 4.27 1.90 16.98
CA ARG A 690 5.07 0.99 17.79
C ARG A 690 4.70 1.01 19.28
N PHE A 691 4.41 2.18 19.84
CA PHE A 691 3.98 2.36 21.22
C PHE A 691 2.67 1.61 21.50
N TYR A 692 1.67 1.68 20.62
CA TYR A 692 0.44 0.90 20.79
C TYR A 692 0.64 -0.62 20.61
N MET A 693 1.57 -1.06 19.76
CA MET A 693 1.94 -2.49 19.66
C MET A 693 2.69 -3.01 20.90
N ASP A 694 3.63 -2.23 21.47
CA ASP A 694 4.48 -2.66 22.60
C ASP A 694 3.81 -2.46 23.98
N VAL A 695 3.18 -1.31 24.22
CA VAL A 695 2.69 -0.91 25.56
C VAL A 695 1.27 -1.40 25.85
N PHE A 696 0.42 -1.47 24.82
CA PHE A 696 -0.98 -1.88 24.92
C PHE A 696 -1.28 -3.22 24.24
N GLN A 697 -0.33 -3.80 23.51
CA GLN A 697 -0.46 -5.08 22.81
C GLN A 697 -1.59 -5.14 21.75
N PHE A 698 -1.99 -4.02 21.15
CA PHE A 698 -2.88 -4.03 19.97
C PHE A 698 -2.30 -4.90 18.84
N ASP A 699 -3.15 -5.61 18.10
CA ASP A 699 -2.81 -6.55 17.03
C ASP A 699 -2.75 -5.93 15.63
N GLY A 700 -2.88 -4.61 15.55
CA GLY A 700 -2.89 -3.88 14.29
C GLY A 700 -3.80 -2.66 14.33
N PHE A 701 -4.11 -2.12 13.16
CA PHE A 701 -4.71 -0.79 13.03
C PHE A 701 -5.72 -0.69 11.88
N ARG A 702 -6.74 0.15 12.06
CA ARG A 702 -7.37 0.86 10.94
C ARG A 702 -6.71 2.23 10.85
N PHE A 703 -6.24 2.62 9.67
CA PHE A 703 -5.77 3.96 9.39
C PHE A 703 -6.96 4.77 8.85
N ASP A 704 -7.32 5.84 9.55
CA ASP A 704 -8.53 6.62 9.29
C ASP A 704 -8.23 7.87 8.44
N GLY A 705 -9.13 8.19 7.51
CA GLY A 705 -8.97 9.28 6.56
C GLY A 705 -7.86 9.07 5.53
N VAL A 706 -7.57 7.83 5.11
CA VAL A 706 -6.48 7.53 4.14
C VAL A 706 -6.71 8.21 2.79
N THR A 707 -7.96 8.42 2.36
CA THR A 707 -8.25 9.27 1.18
C THR A 707 -7.84 10.74 1.39
N SER A 708 -7.96 11.29 2.61
CA SER A 708 -7.47 12.63 2.93
C SER A 708 -5.94 12.72 2.88
N MET A 709 -5.26 11.64 3.28
CA MET A 709 -3.79 11.53 3.19
C MET A 709 -3.28 11.45 1.75
N MET A 710 -3.88 10.58 0.93
CA MET A 710 -3.32 10.26 -0.40
C MET A 710 -3.54 11.36 -1.45
N TYR A 711 -4.40 12.34 -1.20
CA TYR A 711 -4.77 13.38 -2.16
C TYR A 711 -4.76 14.79 -1.57
N LYS A 712 -4.18 15.75 -2.29
CA LYS A 712 -4.08 17.18 -1.89
C LYS A 712 -5.40 17.95 -1.91
N HIS A 713 -6.45 17.37 -2.49
CA HIS A 713 -7.83 17.83 -2.42
C HIS A 713 -8.66 16.97 -1.43
N HIS A 714 -8.01 16.01 -0.76
CA HIS A 714 -8.56 15.17 0.31
C HIS A 714 -9.81 14.36 -0.05
N GLY A 715 -10.10 14.17 -1.35
CA GLY A 715 -11.36 13.63 -1.86
C GLY A 715 -12.55 14.62 -1.82
N ILE A 716 -12.38 15.80 -1.22
CA ILE A 716 -13.44 16.83 -1.09
C ILE A 716 -13.89 17.29 -2.48
N GLY A 717 -15.22 17.32 -2.69
CA GLY A 717 -15.83 17.76 -3.95
C GLY A 717 -15.43 16.95 -5.19
N THR A 718 -14.74 15.81 -5.03
CA THR A 718 -14.08 15.09 -6.11
C THR A 718 -14.69 13.69 -6.25
N GLY A 719 -15.23 13.38 -7.42
CA GLY A 719 -15.65 12.03 -7.77
C GLY A 719 -14.48 11.19 -8.27
N PHE A 720 -14.48 9.90 -7.94
CA PHE A 720 -13.58 8.91 -8.52
C PHE A 720 -14.38 8.00 -9.46
N SER A 721 -14.18 8.15 -10.77
CA SER A 721 -14.85 7.34 -11.80
C SER A 721 -14.22 5.96 -12.00
N GLY A 722 -12.99 5.78 -11.52
CA GLY A 722 -12.15 4.62 -11.87
C GLY A 722 -11.15 4.93 -12.98
N GLY A 723 -11.03 6.18 -13.42
CA GLY A 723 -10.01 6.64 -14.36
C GLY A 723 -8.64 6.69 -13.68
N TYR A 724 -7.62 6.05 -14.26
CA TYR A 724 -6.36 5.85 -13.54
C TYR A 724 -5.56 7.15 -13.32
N HIS A 725 -5.77 8.16 -14.18
CA HIS A 725 -5.27 9.52 -13.96
C HIS A 725 -5.82 10.23 -12.71
N GLU A 726 -6.95 9.79 -12.13
CA GLU A 726 -7.51 10.35 -10.89
C GLU A 726 -6.57 10.01 -9.71
N TYR A 727 -6.32 8.71 -9.52
CA TYR A 727 -5.47 8.17 -8.46
C TYR A 727 -3.99 8.49 -8.67
N PHE A 728 -3.54 8.46 -9.92
CA PHE A 728 -2.14 8.67 -10.31
C PHE A 728 -1.95 10.04 -10.99
N GLY A 729 -2.69 11.06 -10.54
CA GLY A 729 -2.62 12.46 -11.01
C GLY A 729 -1.68 13.35 -10.18
N GLU A 730 -1.48 14.62 -10.57
CA GLU A 730 -0.71 15.58 -9.74
C GLU A 730 -1.35 15.87 -8.37
N ALA A 731 -2.64 15.58 -8.24
CA ALA A 731 -3.40 15.54 -7.01
C ALA A 731 -2.81 14.63 -5.92
N ALA A 732 -2.15 13.52 -6.29
CA ALA A 732 -1.61 12.56 -5.34
C ALA A 732 -0.52 13.18 -4.44
N ASP A 733 -0.61 12.96 -3.12
CA ASP A 733 0.43 13.34 -2.18
C ASP A 733 1.41 12.16 -1.96
N ILE A 734 2.60 12.31 -2.55
CA ILE A 734 3.65 11.30 -2.52
C ILE A 734 4.33 11.24 -1.14
N GLU A 735 4.29 12.32 -0.34
CA GLU A 735 4.89 12.38 0.99
C GLU A 735 4.07 11.50 1.94
N ALA A 736 2.74 11.67 1.91
CA ALA A 736 1.80 10.84 2.66
C ALA A 736 1.78 9.37 2.21
N ILE A 737 1.76 9.09 0.90
CA ILE A 737 1.81 7.72 0.37
C ILE A 737 3.10 7.01 0.81
N VAL A 738 4.25 7.70 0.77
CA VAL A 738 5.54 7.11 1.22
C VAL A 738 5.53 6.85 2.73
N TYR A 739 4.95 7.73 3.56
CA TYR A 739 4.73 7.43 4.98
C TYR A 739 3.88 6.17 5.17
N LEU A 740 2.75 6.02 4.46
CA LEU A 740 1.89 4.83 4.57
C LEU A 740 2.62 3.54 4.14
N MET A 741 3.46 3.61 3.10
CA MET A 741 4.33 2.49 2.69
C MET A 741 5.37 2.15 3.77
N LEU A 742 6.02 3.15 4.38
CA LEU A 742 7.00 2.95 5.45
C LEU A 742 6.35 2.39 6.73
N ALA A 743 5.16 2.87 7.08
CA ALA A 743 4.38 2.38 8.22
C ALA A 743 4.00 0.91 8.04
N ASN A 744 3.44 0.53 6.88
CA ASN A 744 3.07 -0.86 6.61
C ASN A 744 4.29 -1.80 6.51
N ASP A 745 5.39 -1.37 5.89
CA ASP A 745 6.63 -2.15 5.81
C ASP A 745 7.27 -2.36 7.20
N ALA A 746 7.30 -1.32 8.04
CA ALA A 746 7.78 -1.43 9.42
C ALA A 746 6.88 -2.30 10.31
N ILE A 747 5.55 -2.11 10.25
CA ILE A 747 4.59 -2.94 11.01
C ILE A 747 4.76 -4.41 10.66
N HIS A 748 4.70 -4.78 9.38
CA HIS A 748 4.77 -6.19 9.00
C HIS A 748 6.19 -6.80 9.15
N SER A 749 7.25 -5.99 9.09
CA SER A 749 8.62 -6.44 9.39
C SER A 749 8.83 -6.75 10.88
N LEU A 750 8.21 -5.98 11.78
CA LEU A 750 8.34 -6.13 13.23
C LEU A 750 7.29 -7.09 13.82
N TYR A 751 6.10 -7.12 13.24
CA TYR A 751 4.93 -7.89 13.67
C TYR A 751 4.26 -8.57 12.45
N PRO A 752 4.79 -9.70 11.94
CA PRO A 752 4.25 -10.36 10.73
C PRO A 752 2.78 -10.79 10.84
N ASN A 753 2.29 -10.98 12.07
CA ASN A 753 0.90 -11.33 12.37
C ASN A 753 -0.06 -10.13 12.45
N ALA A 754 0.44 -8.89 12.42
CA ALA A 754 -0.40 -7.71 12.53
C ALA A 754 -1.34 -7.55 11.32
N ILE A 755 -2.45 -6.83 11.50
CA ILE A 755 -3.42 -6.51 10.45
C ILE A 755 -3.46 -4.98 10.25
N THR A 756 -3.41 -4.51 9.01
CA THR A 756 -3.63 -3.09 8.70
C THR A 756 -4.81 -2.92 7.74
N ILE A 757 -5.75 -2.04 8.10
CA ILE A 757 -6.95 -1.73 7.33
C ILE A 757 -6.88 -0.27 6.88
N ALA A 758 -7.14 0.01 5.61
CA ALA A 758 -7.26 1.37 5.10
C ALA A 758 -8.72 1.82 5.00
N GLU A 759 -9.04 2.94 5.63
CA GLU A 759 -10.24 3.73 5.32
C GLU A 759 -10.00 4.58 4.08
N ASP A 760 -10.25 3.98 2.92
CA ASP A 760 -10.21 4.66 1.63
C ASP A 760 -11.59 4.59 0.95
N VAL A 761 -12.15 5.75 0.60
CA VAL A 761 -13.35 5.86 -0.23
C VAL A 761 -13.01 5.93 -1.72
N SER A 762 -11.80 6.36 -2.09
CA SER A 762 -11.46 6.64 -3.49
C SER A 762 -11.52 5.41 -4.40
N GLY A 763 -10.98 4.28 -3.94
CA GLY A 763 -10.79 3.08 -4.76
C GLY A 763 -9.34 2.82 -5.20
N MET A 764 -8.35 3.50 -4.57
CA MET A 764 -6.96 3.51 -5.04
C MET A 764 -6.40 2.10 -5.35
N PRO A 765 -5.97 1.83 -6.60
CA PRO A 765 -5.33 0.57 -6.96
C PRO A 765 -3.98 0.37 -6.26
N LEU A 766 -3.65 -0.89 -5.94
CA LEU A 766 -2.42 -1.30 -5.24
C LEU A 766 -2.35 -0.85 -3.75
N LEU A 767 -3.45 -0.35 -3.19
CA LEU A 767 -3.55 -0.03 -1.76
C LEU A 767 -3.34 -1.29 -0.91
N GLY A 768 -4.03 -2.39 -1.29
CA GLY A 768 -3.92 -3.70 -0.66
C GLY A 768 -2.80 -4.59 -1.22
N ALA A 769 -1.81 -4.02 -1.92
CA ALA A 769 -0.71 -4.75 -2.53
C ALA A 769 0.62 -4.57 -1.75
N PRO A 770 1.50 -5.59 -1.69
CA PRO A 770 2.77 -5.50 -0.96
C PRO A 770 3.72 -4.38 -1.40
N VAL A 771 4.43 -3.80 -0.42
CA VAL A 771 5.36 -2.67 -0.62
C VAL A 771 6.55 -3.02 -1.51
N ASP A 772 7.06 -4.26 -1.43
CA ASP A 772 8.16 -4.76 -2.27
C ASP A 772 7.83 -4.75 -3.77
N LYS A 773 6.53 -4.83 -4.09
CA LYS A 773 5.95 -4.81 -5.44
C LYS A 773 5.41 -3.44 -5.86
N GLY A 774 5.58 -2.40 -5.01
CA GLY A 774 5.14 -1.04 -5.29
C GLY A 774 3.69 -0.73 -4.93
N GLY A 775 3.06 -1.54 -4.08
CA GLY A 775 1.80 -1.19 -3.42
C GLY A 775 2.00 -0.42 -2.10
N VAL A 776 0.91 -0.02 -1.47
CA VAL A 776 0.94 0.74 -0.20
C VAL A 776 1.15 -0.17 1.02
N GLY A 777 0.91 -1.47 0.88
CA GLY A 777 1.20 -2.48 1.90
C GLY A 777 0.09 -2.75 2.91
N PHE A 778 -1.12 -2.24 2.70
CA PHE A 778 -2.25 -2.56 3.57
C PHE A 778 -2.69 -4.01 3.40
N ASP A 779 -3.21 -4.58 4.48
CA ASP A 779 -3.73 -5.95 4.51
C ASP A 779 -5.17 -5.99 3.97
N TYR A 780 -6.00 -4.99 4.31
CA TYR A 780 -7.38 -4.82 3.83
C TYR A 780 -7.73 -3.36 3.53
N ARG A 781 -8.81 -3.13 2.77
CA ARG A 781 -9.52 -1.84 2.68
C ARG A 781 -10.98 -1.96 3.12
N LEU A 782 -11.60 -0.84 3.50
CA LEU A 782 -13.06 -0.77 3.66
C LEU A 782 -13.79 -0.73 2.30
N SER A 783 -14.96 -1.36 2.22
CA SER A 783 -15.87 -1.34 1.06
C SER A 783 -16.99 -0.30 1.23
N MET A 784 -16.59 0.96 1.34
CA MET A 784 -17.46 2.10 1.75
C MET A 784 -18.68 2.32 0.84
N ALA A 785 -18.65 1.88 -0.42
CA ALA A 785 -19.77 2.00 -1.35
C ALA A 785 -20.97 1.04 -1.08
N ILE A 786 -20.81 0.03 -0.20
CA ILE A 786 -21.87 -0.93 0.10
C ILE A 786 -22.99 -0.30 0.96
N PRO A 787 -22.70 0.40 2.09
CA PRO A 787 -23.72 1.14 2.81
C PRO A 787 -24.45 2.21 1.99
N ASP A 788 -23.70 2.99 1.19
CA ASP A 788 -24.28 4.02 0.32
C ASP A 788 -25.34 3.45 -0.63
N MET A 789 -25.10 2.25 -1.17
CA MET A 789 -26.07 1.55 -1.98
C MET A 789 -27.32 1.16 -1.18
N TRP A 790 -27.16 0.59 0.03
CA TRP A 790 -28.30 0.16 0.85
C TRP A 790 -29.17 1.35 1.29
N ILE A 791 -28.55 2.45 1.74
CA ILE A 791 -29.26 3.68 2.09
C ILE A 791 -29.93 4.28 0.86
N LYS A 792 -29.25 4.37 -0.29
CA LYS A 792 -29.82 4.90 -1.53
C LYS A 792 -31.04 4.09 -2.00
N LEU A 793 -31.02 2.76 -1.84
CA LEU A 793 -32.18 1.90 -2.12
C LEU A 793 -33.32 2.20 -1.13
N LEU A 794 -33.07 2.14 0.17
CA LEU A 794 -34.12 2.31 1.21
C LEU A 794 -34.73 3.72 1.25
N LYS A 795 -33.95 4.75 0.90
CA LYS A 795 -34.31 6.17 0.94
C LYS A 795 -35.03 6.65 -0.33
N HIS A 796 -34.86 5.96 -1.46
CA HIS A 796 -35.32 6.43 -2.77
C HIS A 796 -35.98 5.38 -3.68
N LYS A 797 -36.13 4.11 -3.26
CA LYS A 797 -36.71 3.03 -4.07
C LYS A 797 -37.60 2.07 -3.28
N SER A 798 -38.75 1.72 -3.84
CA SER A 798 -39.58 0.62 -3.31
C SER A 798 -38.95 -0.74 -3.64
N ASP A 799 -39.27 -1.77 -2.83
CA ASP A 799 -38.69 -3.12 -2.92
C ASP A 799 -38.77 -3.74 -4.34
N ASP A 800 -39.79 -3.38 -5.12
CA ASP A 800 -40.01 -3.85 -6.49
C ASP A 800 -39.16 -3.12 -7.55
N GLU A 801 -38.67 -1.91 -7.26
CA GLU A 801 -37.71 -1.19 -8.11
C GLU A 801 -36.26 -1.61 -7.87
N TRP A 802 -35.97 -2.44 -6.86
CA TRP A 802 -34.59 -2.83 -6.51
C TRP A 802 -33.95 -3.65 -7.63
N ASN A 803 -33.00 -3.03 -8.35
CA ASN A 803 -32.26 -3.70 -9.40
C ASN A 803 -31.23 -4.68 -8.81
N ILE A 804 -31.48 -5.97 -9.02
CA ILE A 804 -30.72 -7.08 -8.46
C ILE A 804 -29.30 -7.14 -9.05
N GLY A 805 -29.16 -6.84 -10.34
CA GLY A 805 -27.88 -6.76 -11.04
C GLY A 805 -26.93 -5.72 -10.44
N ASN A 806 -27.45 -4.55 -10.08
CA ASN A 806 -26.70 -3.47 -9.42
C ASN A 806 -26.33 -3.84 -7.98
N ILE A 807 -27.21 -4.50 -7.22
CA ILE A 807 -26.90 -5.00 -5.87
C ILE A 807 -25.74 -6.00 -5.93
N VAL A 808 -25.84 -7.00 -6.80
CA VAL A 808 -24.76 -7.97 -7.03
C VAL A 808 -23.49 -7.29 -7.53
N PHE A 809 -23.60 -6.30 -8.43
CA PHE A 809 -22.45 -5.56 -8.95
C PHE A 809 -21.70 -4.83 -7.84
N THR A 810 -22.34 -3.99 -7.03
CA THR A 810 -21.65 -3.25 -5.94
C THR A 810 -20.97 -4.20 -4.95
N LEU A 811 -21.59 -5.32 -4.61
CA LEU A 811 -21.03 -6.32 -3.70
C LEU A 811 -19.85 -7.11 -4.30
N THR A 812 -19.69 -7.15 -5.62
CA THR A 812 -18.66 -7.95 -6.31
C THR A 812 -17.65 -7.12 -7.12
N ASN A 813 -17.90 -5.84 -7.37
CA ASN A 813 -17.04 -4.90 -8.09
C ASN A 813 -15.84 -4.45 -7.22
N ARG A 814 -14.94 -5.39 -6.95
CA ARG A 814 -13.80 -5.26 -6.05
C ARG A 814 -12.54 -5.80 -6.73
N ARG A 815 -11.37 -5.34 -6.29
CA ARG A 815 -10.10 -5.58 -6.99
C ARG A 815 -9.57 -6.98 -6.68
N TYR A 816 -9.46 -7.84 -7.70
CA TYR A 816 -8.87 -9.17 -7.53
C TYR A 816 -7.47 -9.08 -6.94
N GLY A 817 -7.24 -9.77 -5.81
CA GLY A 817 -5.97 -9.80 -5.10
C GLY A 817 -5.76 -8.70 -4.05
N GLU A 818 -6.66 -7.72 -3.93
CA GLU A 818 -6.66 -6.74 -2.84
C GLU A 818 -7.87 -7.03 -1.92
N LYS A 819 -7.63 -7.40 -0.65
CA LYS A 819 -8.71 -7.87 0.25
C LYS A 819 -9.56 -6.71 0.77
N SER A 820 -10.82 -7.00 1.07
CA SER A 820 -11.82 -5.99 1.45
C SER A 820 -12.71 -6.40 2.62
N ILE A 821 -13.02 -5.43 3.49
CA ILE A 821 -13.98 -5.56 4.59
C ILE A 821 -15.32 -4.98 4.15
N ALA A 822 -16.38 -5.80 4.18
CA ALA A 822 -17.73 -5.39 3.85
C ALA A 822 -18.59 -5.20 5.11
N TYR A 823 -19.50 -4.24 5.04
CA TYR A 823 -20.43 -3.89 6.11
C TYR A 823 -21.68 -3.25 5.49
N CYS A 824 -22.79 -3.28 6.22
CA CYS A 824 -24.09 -2.82 5.70
C CYS A 824 -24.37 -1.35 6.02
N GLU A 825 -23.76 -0.87 7.10
CA GLU A 825 -23.92 0.45 7.70
C GLU A 825 -22.68 0.74 8.57
N SER A 826 -22.21 1.99 8.61
CA SER A 826 -21.09 2.43 9.45
C SER A 826 -21.54 3.11 10.75
N HIS A 827 -20.56 3.43 11.60
CA HIS A 827 -20.79 4.35 12.71
C HIS A 827 -21.31 5.74 12.25
N ASP A 828 -20.93 6.27 11.09
CA ASP A 828 -21.44 7.56 10.57
C ASP A 828 -22.97 7.55 10.42
N GLN A 829 -23.51 6.43 9.96
CA GLN A 829 -24.93 6.27 9.65
C GLN A 829 -25.74 5.92 10.90
N ALA A 830 -25.06 5.47 11.95
CA ALA A 830 -25.58 5.45 13.30
C ALA A 830 -25.46 6.81 14.01
N LEU A 831 -24.66 7.77 13.53
CA LEU A 831 -24.59 9.14 14.07
C LEU A 831 -25.68 10.05 13.50
N VAL A 832 -25.93 11.19 14.16
CA VAL A 832 -26.97 12.16 13.73
C VAL A 832 -26.61 12.80 12.39
N GLY A 833 -27.41 12.46 11.39
CA GLY A 833 -27.32 12.95 10.01
C GLY A 833 -28.03 12.00 9.04
N ASP A 834 -27.99 10.70 9.34
CA ASP A 834 -28.74 9.66 8.62
C ASP A 834 -29.52 8.76 9.62
N LYS A 835 -29.82 7.50 9.24
CA LYS A 835 -30.49 6.50 10.08
C LYS A 835 -29.79 5.14 9.97
N THR A 836 -29.89 4.33 11.03
CA THR A 836 -29.54 2.90 10.99
C THR A 836 -30.40 2.13 9.99
N LEU A 837 -29.91 0.99 9.51
CA LEU A 837 -30.61 0.08 8.60
C LEU A 837 -31.98 -0.33 9.18
N ALA A 838 -32.03 -0.62 10.48
CA ALA A 838 -33.27 -0.95 11.19
C ALA A 838 -34.27 0.22 11.17
N PHE A 839 -33.83 1.45 11.42
CA PHE A 839 -34.70 2.63 11.44
C PHE A 839 -35.07 3.15 10.04
N TRP A 840 -34.28 2.85 9.00
CA TRP A 840 -34.72 2.97 7.59
C TRP A 840 -35.80 1.95 7.22
N LEU A 841 -35.75 0.74 7.80
CA LEU A 841 -36.67 -0.35 7.46
C LEU A 841 -38.01 -0.30 8.20
N MET A 842 -38.02 0.18 9.44
CA MET A 842 -39.17 0.10 10.36
C MET A 842 -39.61 1.45 10.96
N ASP A 843 -38.75 2.48 10.91
CA ASP A 843 -39.04 3.83 11.42
C ASP A 843 -39.71 3.82 12.81
N LYS A 844 -40.73 4.65 13.05
CA LYS A 844 -41.44 4.78 14.31
C LYS A 844 -42.15 3.51 14.81
N GLU A 845 -42.44 2.52 13.95
CA GLU A 845 -43.06 1.27 14.42
C GLU A 845 -42.10 0.46 15.29
N MET A 846 -40.78 0.74 15.26
CA MET A 846 -39.83 0.18 16.22
C MET A 846 -40.22 0.45 17.68
N TYR A 847 -40.85 1.59 17.97
CA TYR A 847 -41.24 1.98 19.34
C TYR A 847 -42.57 1.37 19.80
N THR A 848 -43.40 0.84 18.89
CA THR A 848 -44.75 0.35 19.19
C THR A 848 -44.94 -1.14 18.94
N ASN A 849 -44.21 -1.72 17.98
CA ASN A 849 -44.45 -3.07 17.46
C ASN A 849 -43.22 -3.99 17.53
N MET A 850 -42.19 -3.62 18.29
CA MET A 850 -41.05 -4.50 18.59
C MET A 850 -41.25 -5.41 19.81
N SER A 851 -42.46 -5.53 20.36
CA SER A 851 -42.77 -6.56 21.37
C SER A 851 -43.54 -7.73 20.77
N ASP A 852 -43.21 -8.96 21.20
CA ASP A 852 -43.97 -10.15 20.80
C ASP A 852 -45.39 -10.23 21.39
N MET A 853 -45.71 -9.37 22.35
CA MET A 853 -47.07 -9.16 22.84
C MET A 853 -47.93 -8.27 21.92
N THR A 854 -47.34 -7.74 20.83
CA THR A 854 -48.00 -6.86 19.85
C THR A 854 -48.09 -7.52 18.48
N GLU A 855 -48.99 -7.03 17.62
CA GLU A 855 -49.14 -7.55 16.25
C GLU A 855 -47.81 -7.49 15.48
N MET A 856 -47.52 -8.54 14.70
CA MET A 856 -46.42 -8.56 13.74
C MET A 856 -46.87 -7.84 12.47
N THR A 857 -46.77 -6.50 12.46
CA THR A 857 -47.22 -5.69 11.33
C THR A 857 -46.45 -6.04 10.04
N PRO A 858 -47.01 -5.78 8.85
CA PRO A 858 -46.28 -5.96 7.59
C PRO A 858 -44.97 -5.15 7.52
N VAL A 859 -44.88 -4.02 8.25
CA VAL A 859 -43.68 -3.17 8.32
C VAL A 859 -42.60 -3.82 9.20
N ILE A 860 -42.93 -4.27 10.41
CA ILE A 860 -41.97 -4.99 11.27
C ILE A 860 -41.56 -6.33 10.64
N SER A 861 -42.49 -7.07 10.04
CA SER A 861 -42.18 -8.31 9.31
C SER A 861 -41.22 -8.07 8.15
N ARG A 862 -41.49 -7.06 7.31
CA ARG A 862 -40.57 -6.61 6.24
C ARG A 862 -39.20 -6.23 6.81
N GLY A 863 -39.18 -5.44 7.89
CA GLY A 863 -37.95 -4.91 8.48
C GLY A 863 -37.06 -6.00 9.06
N LEU A 864 -37.62 -6.89 9.88
CA LEU A 864 -36.89 -8.04 10.41
C LEU A 864 -36.33 -8.91 9.28
N ALA A 865 -37.14 -9.22 8.25
CA ALA A 865 -36.73 -10.02 7.12
C ALA A 865 -35.59 -9.38 6.30
N LEU A 866 -35.77 -8.13 5.85
CA LEU A 866 -34.77 -7.43 5.04
C LEU A 866 -33.48 -7.14 5.81
N HIS A 867 -33.54 -6.82 7.10
CA HIS A 867 -32.35 -6.61 7.94
C HIS A 867 -31.46 -7.87 7.96
N LYS A 868 -32.07 -9.05 8.19
CA LYS A 868 -31.38 -10.35 8.12
C LYS A 868 -30.80 -10.62 6.72
N MET A 869 -31.59 -10.41 5.67
CA MET A 869 -31.16 -10.68 4.28
C MET A 869 -30.02 -9.79 3.81
N ILE A 870 -30.11 -8.47 4.05
CA ILE A 870 -29.10 -7.47 3.67
C ILE A 870 -27.76 -7.79 4.33
N ARG A 871 -27.79 -8.18 5.61
CA ARG A 871 -26.59 -8.52 6.38
C ARG A 871 -25.99 -9.85 5.93
N LEU A 872 -26.79 -10.91 5.76
CA LEU A 872 -26.29 -12.19 5.23
C LEU A 872 -25.71 -12.04 3.82
N LEU A 873 -26.40 -11.33 2.91
CA LEU A 873 -25.92 -11.09 1.56
C LEU A 873 -24.61 -10.29 1.55
N THR A 874 -24.51 -9.23 2.37
CA THR A 874 -23.29 -8.42 2.45
C THR A 874 -22.12 -9.21 3.07
N HIS A 875 -22.36 -9.97 4.14
CA HIS A 875 -21.35 -10.79 4.81
C HIS A 875 -20.84 -11.93 3.91
N SER A 876 -21.69 -12.56 3.09
CA SER A 876 -21.30 -13.72 2.27
C SER A 876 -20.97 -13.41 0.81
N LEU A 877 -21.36 -12.25 0.25
CA LEU A 877 -20.98 -11.81 -1.11
C LEU A 877 -20.03 -10.59 -1.13
N GLY A 878 -20.15 -9.70 -0.15
CA GLY A 878 -19.59 -8.33 -0.20
C GLY A 878 -18.10 -8.18 0.06
N GLY A 879 -17.42 -9.15 0.71
CA GLY A 879 -16.02 -8.98 1.13
C GLY A 879 -15.24 -10.27 1.41
N GLU A 880 -13.98 -10.10 1.80
CA GLU A 880 -13.07 -11.10 2.39
C GLU A 880 -12.98 -10.97 3.92
N GLY A 881 -13.60 -9.93 4.49
CA GLY A 881 -13.97 -9.82 5.90
C GLY A 881 -15.33 -9.12 6.05
N TYR A 882 -15.92 -9.20 7.24
CA TYR A 882 -17.17 -8.53 7.61
C TYR A 882 -16.94 -7.58 8.80
N LEU A 883 -17.66 -6.46 8.84
CA LEU A 883 -17.68 -5.51 9.96
C LEU A 883 -19.12 -5.17 10.39
N ASN A 884 -19.31 -4.99 11.70
CA ASN A 884 -20.55 -4.54 12.33
C ASN A 884 -20.23 -3.51 13.42
N PHE A 885 -20.89 -2.37 13.41
CA PHE A 885 -20.82 -1.37 14.48
C PHE A 885 -21.79 -1.70 15.62
N GLU A 886 -21.35 -1.50 16.87
CA GLU A 886 -22.08 -1.93 18.07
C GLU A 886 -23.53 -1.42 18.13
N GLY A 887 -24.46 -2.33 18.45
CA GLY A 887 -25.92 -2.13 18.40
C GLY A 887 -26.56 -2.58 17.08
N ASN A 888 -25.85 -2.47 15.95
CA ASN A 888 -26.42 -2.82 14.64
C ASN A 888 -26.57 -4.34 14.47
N GLU A 889 -25.89 -5.14 15.31
CA GLU A 889 -26.06 -6.60 15.36
C GLU A 889 -27.51 -7.02 15.67
N PHE A 890 -28.22 -6.24 16.49
CA PHE A 890 -29.61 -6.48 16.88
C PHE A 890 -30.62 -5.47 16.32
N GLY A 891 -30.18 -4.55 15.46
CA GLY A 891 -31.02 -3.49 14.90
C GLY A 891 -31.44 -2.46 15.96
N HIS A 892 -30.46 -1.90 16.67
CA HIS A 892 -30.65 -0.89 17.72
C HIS A 892 -31.59 0.26 17.27
N PRO A 893 -32.56 0.70 18.12
CA PRO A 893 -33.47 1.80 17.81
C PRO A 893 -32.78 3.17 17.91
N GLU A 894 -33.49 4.24 17.55
CA GLU A 894 -32.99 5.63 17.61
C GLU A 894 -31.73 5.84 16.73
N ALA A 895 -30.98 6.91 17.01
CA ALA A 895 -29.66 7.18 16.45
C ALA A 895 -28.72 7.61 17.60
N CYS A 896 -27.42 7.48 17.39
CA CYS A 896 -26.37 7.86 18.33
C CYS A 896 -26.08 9.37 18.21
N HIS A 897 -26.08 10.10 19.33
CA HIS A 897 -25.71 11.52 19.35
C HIS A 897 -24.80 11.83 20.54
N MET A 898 -23.66 12.45 20.26
CA MET A 898 -22.71 12.90 21.27
C MET A 898 -23.09 14.29 21.79
N PRO A 899 -22.87 14.61 23.08
CA PRO A 899 -23.17 15.93 23.62
C PRO A 899 -22.46 17.05 22.84
N CYS A 900 -23.24 18.00 22.32
CA CYS A 900 -22.73 19.12 21.51
C CYS A 900 -23.36 20.46 21.94
N LEU A 901 -22.86 21.57 21.41
CA LEU A 901 -23.33 22.93 21.76
C LEU A 901 -24.84 23.14 21.56
N HIS A 902 -25.45 22.50 20.56
CA HIS A 902 -26.88 22.61 20.27
C HIS A 902 -27.75 21.62 21.05
N GLN A 903 -27.17 20.53 21.56
CA GLN A 903 -27.87 19.49 22.31
C GLN A 903 -26.90 18.78 23.27
N ASN A 904 -26.65 19.43 24.40
CA ASN A 904 -25.72 18.94 25.43
C ASN A 904 -26.37 17.82 26.28
N SER A 905 -26.53 16.63 25.68
CA SER A 905 -27.16 15.49 26.33
C SER A 905 -26.48 14.17 25.94
N PHE A 906 -26.17 13.36 26.94
CA PHE A 906 -25.68 11.99 26.77
C PHE A 906 -26.82 10.97 26.53
N HIS A 907 -28.09 11.40 26.42
CA HIS A 907 -29.23 10.49 26.29
C HIS A 907 -29.16 9.56 25.07
N TYR A 908 -28.46 9.96 24.00
CA TYR A 908 -28.24 9.14 22.81
C TYR A 908 -26.76 8.72 22.66
N ALA A 909 -25.90 9.02 23.64
CA ALA A 909 -24.49 8.61 23.68
C ALA A 909 -24.34 7.30 24.47
N ARG A 910 -25.15 6.30 24.12
CA ARG A 910 -25.33 5.04 24.86
C ARG A 910 -25.74 3.88 23.95
N ARG A 911 -25.74 2.65 24.46
CA ARG A 911 -26.27 1.45 23.81
C ARG A 911 -27.28 0.72 24.69
N GLN A 912 -28.49 0.52 24.14
CA GLN A 912 -29.66 0.03 24.86
C GLN A 912 -29.69 -1.50 24.99
N TRP A 913 -28.66 -2.10 25.61
CA TRP A 913 -28.54 -3.56 25.77
C TRP A 913 -29.80 -4.21 26.39
N ASN A 914 -30.53 -3.47 27.22
CA ASN A 914 -31.82 -3.86 27.77
C ASN A 914 -32.87 -4.25 26.72
N VAL A 915 -32.83 -3.73 25.48
CA VAL A 915 -33.84 -4.08 24.45
C VAL A 915 -33.55 -5.40 23.74
N VAL A 916 -32.30 -5.86 23.75
CA VAL A 916 -31.89 -7.16 23.19
C VAL A 916 -31.87 -8.26 24.24
N ASP A 917 -31.63 -7.90 25.50
CA ASP A 917 -31.70 -8.83 26.65
C ASP A 917 -33.15 -9.19 27.04
N ASP A 918 -34.15 -8.35 26.70
CA ASP A 918 -35.55 -8.63 27.03
C ASP A 918 -36.18 -9.69 26.11
N SER A 919 -36.55 -10.81 26.72
CA SER A 919 -37.25 -11.94 26.09
C SER A 919 -38.69 -11.64 25.60
N LEU A 920 -39.24 -10.45 25.84
CA LEU A 920 -40.52 -9.98 25.31
C LEU A 920 -40.37 -9.10 24.05
N LEU A 921 -39.14 -8.79 23.63
CA LEU A 921 -38.84 -7.91 22.51
C LEU A 921 -38.21 -8.63 21.31
N ARG A 922 -38.38 -8.04 20.12
CA ARG A 922 -38.04 -8.61 18.80
C ARG A 922 -36.57 -8.42 18.40
N TYR A 923 -35.83 -7.53 19.04
CA TYR A 923 -34.40 -7.29 18.78
C TYR A 923 -33.55 -8.57 18.93
N ARG A 924 -33.92 -9.44 19.90
CA ARG A 924 -33.31 -10.76 20.11
C ARG A 924 -33.28 -11.63 18.86
N TYR A 925 -34.25 -11.48 17.95
CA TYR A 925 -34.33 -12.26 16.71
C TYR A 925 -33.24 -11.87 15.71
N LEU A 926 -32.93 -10.57 15.63
CA LEU A 926 -31.83 -10.04 14.81
C LEU A 926 -30.48 -10.46 15.41
N ASN A 927 -30.33 -10.32 16.73
CA ASN A 927 -29.14 -10.78 17.47
C ASN A 927 -28.89 -12.28 17.30
N ASN A 928 -29.95 -13.10 17.36
CA ASN A 928 -29.85 -14.55 17.17
C ASN A 928 -29.43 -14.92 15.76
N PHE A 929 -29.95 -14.20 14.75
CA PHE A 929 -29.57 -14.40 13.35
C PHE A 929 -28.13 -14.00 13.09
N ASP A 930 -27.68 -12.87 13.64
CA ASP A 930 -26.29 -12.43 13.53
C ASP A 930 -25.32 -13.44 14.17
N ARG A 931 -25.61 -13.91 15.39
CA ARG A 931 -24.89 -15.01 16.04
C ARG A 931 -24.81 -16.23 15.11
N ALA A 932 -25.94 -16.69 14.57
CA ALA A 932 -25.97 -17.86 13.69
C ALA A 932 -25.17 -17.65 12.39
N MET A 933 -25.24 -16.47 11.80
CA MET A 933 -24.47 -16.07 10.61
C MET A 933 -22.96 -16.09 10.87
N ASN A 934 -22.50 -15.45 11.95
CA ASN A 934 -21.08 -15.35 12.28
C ASN A 934 -20.45 -16.70 12.67
N HIS A 935 -21.17 -17.53 13.46
CA HIS A 935 -20.70 -18.88 13.79
C HIS A 935 -20.68 -19.81 12.56
N LEU A 936 -21.68 -19.73 11.67
CA LEU A 936 -21.64 -20.49 10.41
C LEU A 936 -20.47 -20.03 9.52
N ALA A 937 -20.27 -18.71 9.38
CA ALA A 937 -19.16 -18.13 8.62
C ALA A 937 -17.78 -18.57 9.14
N GLY A 938 -17.62 -18.66 10.47
CA GLY A 938 -16.40 -19.16 11.11
C GLY A 938 -16.19 -20.66 10.89
N ASN A 939 -17.26 -21.46 10.94
CA ASN A 939 -17.20 -22.91 10.76
C ASN A 939 -16.96 -23.35 9.30
N THR A 940 -17.45 -22.58 8.32
CA THR A 940 -17.31 -22.92 6.88
C THR A 940 -16.26 -22.07 6.16
N GLY A 941 -15.67 -21.08 6.82
CA GLY A 941 -14.59 -20.24 6.28
C GLY A 941 -14.96 -19.43 5.04
N TRP A 942 -16.23 -19.07 4.80
CA TRP A 942 -16.61 -18.52 3.49
C TRP A 942 -15.91 -17.22 3.14
N LEU A 943 -15.58 -16.39 4.14
CA LEU A 943 -14.83 -15.15 3.99
C LEU A 943 -13.43 -15.40 3.38
N GLU A 944 -12.80 -16.53 3.69
CA GLU A 944 -11.44 -16.89 3.26
C GLU A 944 -11.35 -17.42 1.83
N SER A 945 -12.43 -18.02 1.31
CA SER A 945 -12.48 -18.71 0.00
C SER A 945 -11.93 -17.79 -1.11
N PRO A 946 -10.71 -18.05 -1.61
CA PRO A 946 -10.01 -17.10 -2.47
C PRO A 946 -10.64 -17.05 -3.87
N GLN A 947 -10.45 -15.91 -4.54
CA GLN A 947 -11.10 -15.64 -5.82
C GLN A 947 -10.59 -16.57 -6.94
N VAL A 948 -11.42 -16.82 -7.95
CA VAL A 948 -11.26 -17.96 -8.90
C VAL A 948 -9.93 -17.90 -9.66
N LYS A 949 -9.14 -19.00 -9.64
CA LYS A 949 -8.04 -19.20 -10.59
C LYS A 949 -8.56 -19.26 -12.03
N ALA A 950 -8.24 -18.27 -12.85
CA ALA A 950 -8.22 -18.44 -14.30
C ALA A 950 -7.21 -19.55 -14.69
N TYR A 951 -7.48 -20.26 -15.79
CA TYR A 951 -6.72 -21.44 -16.24
C TYR A 951 -5.19 -21.23 -16.24
N GLY A 952 -4.48 -21.93 -15.34
CA GLY A 952 -3.01 -21.87 -15.27
C GLY A 952 -2.41 -22.86 -14.26
N LYS A 953 -1.51 -23.73 -14.75
CA LYS A 953 -0.83 -24.79 -13.97
C LYS A 953 -0.18 -24.27 -12.68
N ASP A 954 -0.70 -24.72 -11.55
CA ASP A 954 0.01 -25.67 -10.64
C ASP A 954 -0.94 -26.02 -9.46
N TYR A 955 -0.95 -27.28 -9.04
CA TYR A 955 -1.91 -27.85 -8.07
C TYR A 955 -1.29 -28.94 -7.20
N SER A 956 -1.74 -29.04 -5.95
CA SER A 956 -1.37 -30.13 -5.01
C SER A 956 -2.46 -31.21 -5.03
N PRO A 957 -2.15 -32.52 -5.10
CA PRO A 957 -3.17 -33.54 -5.46
C PRO A 957 -4.38 -33.70 -4.52
N ASN A 958 -4.32 -33.17 -3.29
CA ASN A 958 -5.24 -33.54 -2.20
C ASN A 958 -6.16 -32.41 -1.69
N SER A 959 -6.20 -31.23 -2.32
CA SER A 959 -7.24 -30.21 -2.01
C SER A 959 -8.46 -30.37 -2.93
N ASN A 960 -9.64 -29.92 -2.48
CA ASN A 960 -10.85 -29.86 -3.31
C ASN A 960 -10.81 -28.59 -4.19
N PRO A 961 -10.93 -28.69 -5.53
CA PRO A 961 -10.92 -27.52 -6.43
C PRO A 961 -11.99 -26.46 -6.15
N LEU A 962 -13.13 -26.80 -5.54
CA LEU A 962 -14.19 -25.81 -5.26
C LEU A 962 -13.90 -24.88 -4.07
N ALA A 963 -12.87 -25.19 -3.26
CA ALA A 963 -12.48 -24.38 -2.10
C ALA A 963 -11.67 -23.12 -2.47
N SER A 964 -11.39 -22.89 -3.76
CA SER A 964 -10.66 -21.71 -4.26
C SER A 964 -11.45 -20.96 -5.33
N MET A 965 -12.71 -20.62 -5.01
CA MET A 965 -13.56 -19.81 -5.87
C MET A 965 -14.13 -18.59 -5.14
N GLN A 966 -14.15 -17.46 -5.86
CA GLN A 966 -15.02 -16.33 -5.56
C GLN A 966 -16.48 -16.80 -5.63
N ALA A 967 -17.40 -16.08 -4.98
CA ALA A 967 -18.83 -16.36 -5.11
C ALA A 967 -19.25 -16.41 -6.58
N TYR A 968 -19.62 -17.60 -7.08
CA TYR A 968 -20.09 -17.76 -8.45
C TYR A 968 -21.57 -17.41 -8.49
N VAL A 969 -21.91 -16.22 -8.98
CA VAL A 969 -23.30 -15.78 -9.08
C VAL A 969 -23.96 -16.39 -10.32
N SER A 970 -24.69 -17.49 -10.11
CA SER A 970 -25.43 -18.19 -11.16
C SER A 970 -26.70 -17.44 -11.56
N LEU A 971 -27.35 -16.74 -10.63
CA LEU A 971 -28.60 -16.02 -10.91
C LEU A 971 -28.69 -14.65 -10.24
N LYS A 972 -29.22 -13.70 -11.01
CA LYS A 972 -29.59 -12.34 -10.61
C LYS A 972 -30.84 -11.94 -11.39
N ASN A 973 -31.99 -12.43 -10.94
CA ASN A 973 -33.26 -12.34 -11.67
C ASN A 973 -34.04 -11.08 -11.25
N GLU A 974 -34.16 -10.13 -12.18
CA GLU A 974 -34.82 -8.83 -11.96
C GLU A 974 -36.36 -8.92 -11.83
N ALA A 975 -36.98 -9.91 -12.48
CA ALA A 975 -38.42 -10.11 -12.45
C ALA A 975 -38.83 -10.79 -11.14
N ASP A 976 -38.22 -11.94 -10.84
CA ASP A 976 -38.51 -12.71 -9.62
C ASP A 976 -37.95 -12.06 -8.36
N LYS A 977 -36.98 -11.13 -8.49
CA LYS A 977 -36.14 -10.56 -7.42
C LYS A 977 -35.29 -11.61 -6.68
N VAL A 978 -34.79 -12.61 -7.40
CA VAL A 978 -34.03 -13.75 -6.84
C VAL A 978 -32.53 -13.68 -7.17
N ILE A 979 -31.69 -13.88 -6.14
CA ILE A 979 -30.23 -14.03 -6.24
C ILE A 979 -29.84 -15.46 -5.90
N VAL A 980 -28.93 -16.06 -6.67
CA VAL A 980 -28.32 -17.37 -6.36
C VAL A 980 -26.82 -17.34 -6.62
N TYR A 981 -26.02 -17.81 -5.66
CA TYR A 981 -24.58 -18.01 -5.84
C TYR A 981 -24.01 -19.14 -5.00
N GLU A 982 -22.87 -19.68 -5.42
CA GLU A 982 -22.08 -20.66 -4.66
C GLU A 982 -20.81 -20.00 -4.11
N ARG A 983 -20.50 -20.14 -2.81
CA ARG A 983 -19.23 -19.69 -2.20
C ARG A 983 -18.78 -20.71 -1.15
N ALA A 984 -17.48 -21.06 -1.14
CA ALA A 984 -16.90 -22.05 -0.22
C ALA A 984 -17.63 -23.42 -0.20
N GLY A 985 -18.19 -23.85 -1.33
CA GLY A 985 -18.97 -25.09 -1.45
C GLY A 985 -20.39 -25.03 -0.87
N LEU A 986 -20.81 -23.90 -0.32
CA LEU A 986 -22.20 -23.62 0.06
C LEU A 986 -22.98 -22.98 -1.10
N LEU A 987 -24.29 -23.22 -1.14
CA LEU A 987 -25.25 -22.59 -2.04
C LEU A 987 -26.07 -21.55 -1.26
N PHE A 988 -26.07 -20.30 -1.72
CA PHE A 988 -26.84 -19.19 -1.17
C PHE A 988 -27.98 -18.82 -2.11
N ILE A 989 -29.19 -18.65 -1.57
CA ILE A 989 -30.42 -18.34 -2.31
C ILE A 989 -31.15 -17.22 -1.57
N PHE A 990 -31.45 -16.10 -2.24
CA PHE A 990 -32.23 -15.00 -1.67
C PHE A 990 -33.39 -14.65 -2.58
N ASN A 991 -34.58 -14.51 -2.01
CA ASN A 991 -35.75 -13.95 -2.67
C ASN A 991 -36.11 -12.61 -2.03
N PHE A 992 -35.76 -11.51 -2.71
CA PHE A 992 -36.08 -10.14 -2.29
C PHE A 992 -37.48 -9.68 -2.74
N ASN A 993 -38.28 -10.57 -3.36
CA ASN A 993 -39.62 -10.21 -3.80
C ASN A 993 -40.50 -9.79 -2.60
N PRO A 994 -41.23 -8.66 -2.69
CA PRO A 994 -42.03 -8.16 -1.58
C PRO A 994 -43.27 -9.02 -1.26
N THR A 995 -43.71 -9.89 -2.16
CA THR A 995 -44.95 -10.68 -2.02
C THR A 995 -44.88 -12.10 -2.58
N GLN A 996 -44.13 -12.35 -3.66
CA GLN A 996 -44.15 -13.64 -4.35
C GLN A 996 -43.23 -14.68 -3.69
N SER A 997 -43.79 -15.85 -3.44
CA SER A 997 -43.08 -17.06 -3.00
C SER A 997 -43.05 -18.08 -4.14
N PHE A 998 -41.98 -18.87 -4.25
CA PHE A 998 -41.77 -19.79 -5.37
C PHE A 998 -41.56 -21.23 -4.87
N THR A 999 -42.47 -22.15 -5.22
CA THR A 999 -42.51 -23.53 -4.69
C THR A 999 -41.40 -24.44 -5.22
N ASP A 1000 -41.15 -24.40 -6.53
CA ASP A 1000 -40.31 -25.35 -7.25
C ASP A 1000 -39.17 -24.64 -8.00
N TYR A 1001 -38.57 -23.63 -7.35
CA TYR A 1001 -37.64 -22.70 -8.00
C TYR A 1001 -36.32 -23.39 -8.34
N ARG A 1002 -35.99 -23.46 -9.63
CA ARG A 1002 -34.80 -24.18 -10.12
C ARG A 1002 -33.53 -23.34 -9.99
N VAL A 1003 -32.59 -23.84 -9.20
CA VAL A 1003 -31.29 -23.22 -8.94
C VAL A 1003 -30.15 -24.11 -9.43
N GLY A 1004 -29.16 -23.52 -10.10
CA GLY A 1004 -28.01 -24.23 -10.65
C GLY A 1004 -26.89 -24.42 -9.63
N VAL A 1005 -26.23 -25.58 -9.65
CA VAL A 1005 -25.07 -25.93 -8.80
C VAL A 1005 -23.99 -26.70 -9.57
N GLU A 1006 -22.74 -26.57 -9.16
CA GLU A 1006 -21.60 -27.19 -9.86
C GLU A 1006 -21.46 -28.69 -9.59
N GLU A 1007 -21.58 -29.08 -8.32
CA GLU A 1007 -21.40 -30.46 -7.86
C GLU A 1007 -22.74 -31.18 -7.72
N ALA A 1008 -22.78 -32.45 -8.15
CA ALA A 1008 -23.92 -33.34 -7.93
C ALA A 1008 -23.87 -33.91 -6.50
N ALA A 1009 -24.89 -33.65 -5.69
CA ALA A 1009 -24.93 -34.00 -4.26
C ALA A 1009 -26.37 -34.04 -3.70
N GLU A 1010 -26.49 -34.39 -2.42
CA GLU A 1010 -27.69 -34.16 -1.62
C GLU A 1010 -27.48 -32.90 -0.78
N TYR A 1011 -28.03 -31.77 -1.19
CA TYR A 1011 -27.93 -30.54 -0.42
C TYR A 1011 -28.95 -30.52 0.74
N ARG A 1012 -28.63 -29.82 1.83
CA ARG A 1012 -29.49 -29.56 2.99
C ARG A 1012 -29.33 -28.14 3.49
N ILE A 1013 -30.38 -27.57 4.10
CA ILE A 1013 -30.33 -26.22 4.67
C ILE A 1013 -29.50 -26.22 5.96
N VAL A 1014 -28.54 -25.31 6.05
CA VAL A 1014 -27.71 -25.06 7.24
C VAL A 1014 -28.05 -23.74 7.94
N LEU A 1015 -28.74 -22.82 7.25
CA LEU A 1015 -29.33 -21.60 7.81
C LEU A 1015 -30.53 -21.17 6.96
N SER A 1016 -31.65 -20.83 7.60
CA SER A 1016 -32.77 -20.12 6.97
C SER A 1016 -33.09 -18.85 7.74
N SER A 1017 -33.26 -17.72 7.04
CA SER A 1017 -33.72 -16.48 7.68
C SER A 1017 -35.19 -16.53 8.10
N ASP A 1018 -35.96 -17.53 7.65
CA ASP A 1018 -37.38 -17.72 7.97
C ASP A 1018 -37.61 -18.57 9.22
N GLU A 1019 -36.56 -18.99 9.94
CA GLU A 1019 -36.73 -19.74 11.19
C GLU A 1019 -37.36 -18.88 12.30
N GLN A 1020 -38.28 -19.45 13.08
CA GLN A 1020 -38.97 -18.75 14.18
C GLN A 1020 -38.00 -18.18 15.22
N ARG A 1021 -36.87 -18.85 15.50
CA ARG A 1021 -35.80 -18.33 16.39
C ARG A 1021 -35.12 -17.05 15.91
N PHE A 1022 -35.40 -16.64 14.67
CA PHE A 1022 -34.99 -15.39 14.04
C PHE A 1022 -36.20 -14.51 13.66
N GLY A 1023 -37.39 -14.76 14.20
CA GLY A 1023 -38.60 -13.98 13.88
C GLY A 1023 -39.09 -14.18 12.45
N GLY A 1024 -38.84 -15.35 11.85
CA GLY A 1024 -39.53 -15.81 10.64
C GLY A 1024 -40.78 -16.64 10.97
N PHE A 1025 -41.34 -17.28 9.95
CA PHE A 1025 -42.64 -17.98 10.00
C PHE A 1025 -42.54 -19.52 9.92
N ASP A 1026 -41.34 -20.11 9.86
CA ASP A 1026 -41.09 -21.55 9.71
C ASP A 1026 -41.74 -22.20 8.45
N ASN A 1027 -41.90 -21.45 7.35
CA ASN A 1027 -42.43 -22.02 6.10
C ASN A 1027 -41.47 -23.09 5.52
N VAL A 1028 -40.16 -22.91 5.73
CA VAL A 1028 -39.11 -23.76 5.15
C VAL A 1028 -38.59 -24.78 6.16
N LYS A 1029 -38.85 -26.07 5.90
CA LYS A 1029 -38.41 -27.17 6.77
C LYS A 1029 -36.94 -27.52 6.57
N LEU A 1030 -36.14 -27.34 7.63
CA LEU A 1030 -34.68 -27.55 7.61
C LEU A 1030 -34.24 -28.99 7.30
N ASN A 1031 -35.08 -29.99 7.57
CA ASN A 1031 -34.77 -31.40 7.36
C ASN A 1031 -35.04 -31.93 5.93
N VAL A 1032 -35.37 -31.04 4.99
CA VAL A 1032 -35.58 -31.40 3.57
C VAL A 1032 -34.23 -31.69 2.90
N LYS A 1033 -34.23 -32.73 2.05
CA LYS A 1033 -33.10 -33.15 1.21
C LYS A 1033 -33.30 -32.66 -0.22
N PHE A 1034 -32.31 -31.97 -0.77
CA PHE A 1034 -32.36 -31.37 -2.10
C PHE A 1034 -31.40 -32.11 -3.03
N ILE A 1035 -31.94 -33.05 -3.81
CA ILE A 1035 -31.16 -33.92 -4.71
C ILE A 1035 -30.94 -33.21 -6.05
N THR A 1036 -29.70 -33.19 -6.53
CA THR A 1036 -29.34 -32.58 -7.82
C THR A 1036 -29.70 -33.45 -9.02
N THR A 1037 -30.24 -32.81 -10.07
CA THR A 1037 -30.40 -33.38 -11.42
C THR A 1037 -29.20 -33.01 -12.31
N PRO A 1038 -28.56 -33.97 -13.01
CA PRO A 1038 -27.42 -33.72 -13.89
C PRO A 1038 -27.86 -33.15 -15.25
N MET A 1039 -28.07 -31.84 -15.27
CA MET A 1039 -28.47 -31.06 -16.44
C MET A 1039 -28.00 -29.62 -16.24
N GLU A 1040 -27.51 -28.99 -17.31
CA GLU A 1040 -27.03 -27.61 -17.23
C GLU A 1040 -28.15 -26.61 -16.92
N TRP A 1041 -27.89 -25.71 -15.97
CA TRP A 1041 -28.79 -24.60 -15.64
C TRP A 1041 -27.96 -23.41 -15.17
N ASN A 1042 -28.19 -22.22 -15.73
CA ASN A 1042 -27.51 -20.98 -15.35
C ASN A 1042 -25.97 -21.11 -15.30
N ASN A 1043 -25.37 -21.72 -16.33
CA ASN A 1043 -23.94 -22.00 -16.47
C ASN A 1043 -23.35 -22.92 -15.36
N ARG A 1044 -24.19 -23.70 -14.66
CA ARG A 1044 -23.78 -24.72 -13.68
C ARG A 1044 -24.17 -26.10 -14.20
N LYS A 1045 -23.37 -27.13 -13.91
CA LYS A 1045 -23.52 -28.49 -14.49
C LYS A 1045 -24.76 -29.26 -14.03
N ASN A 1046 -25.33 -28.89 -12.89
CA ASN A 1046 -26.47 -29.55 -12.28
C ASN A 1046 -27.50 -28.51 -11.82
N TRP A 1047 -28.70 -28.94 -11.47
CA TRP A 1047 -29.68 -28.11 -10.77
C TRP A 1047 -30.42 -28.87 -9.67
N LEU A 1048 -30.95 -28.14 -8.70
CA LEU A 1048 -31.94 -28.61 -7.74
C LEU A 1048 -33.12 -27.62 -7.68
N GLN A 1049 -34.23 -28.01 -7.06
CA GLN A 1049 -35.40 -27.14 -6.87
C GLN A 1049 -35.62 -26.84 -5.39
N VAL A 1050 -35.94 -25.58 -5.07
CA VAL A 1050 -36.25 -25.14 -3.70
C VAL A 1050 -37.61 -24.47 -3.61
N TYR A 1051 -38.25 -24.64 -2.45
CA TYR A 1051 -39.26 -23.68 -2.00
C TYR A 1051 -38.55 -22.49 -1.37
N ILE A 1052 -38.77 -21.29 -1.91
CA ILE A 1052 -38.21 -20.04 -1.41
C ILE A 1052 -39.35 -19.02 -1.19
N PRO A 1053 -39.73 -18.75 0.08
CA PRO A 1053 -40.73 -17.74 0.40
C PRO A 1053 -40.31 -16.32 0.03
N ALA A 1054 -41.26 -15.39 -0.02
CA ALA A 1054 -40.99 -13.96 -0.13
C ALA A 1054 -40.08 -13.47 1.01
N ARG A 1055 -39.24 -12.46 0.74
CA ARG A 1055 -38.25 -11.88 1.68
C ARG A 1055 -37.51 -12.94 2.53
N THR A 1056 -36.97 -13.99 1.89
CA THR A 1056 -36.23 -15.07 2.57
C THR A 1056 -34.85 -15.29 1.96
N GLY A 1057 -33.84 -15.49 2.81
CA GLY A 1057 -32.53 -16.03 2.46
C GLY A 1057 -32.32 -17.43 3.04
N LEU A 1058 -31.79 -18.35 2.22
CA LEU A 1058 -31.40 -19.71 2.58
C LEU A 1058 -29.92 -19.95 2.28
N VAL A 1059 -29.26 -20.71 3.14
CA VAL A 1059 -27.91 -21.26 2.92
C VAL A 1059 -27.98 -22.78 2.98
N LEU A 1060 -27.52 -23.45 1.93
CA LEU A 1060 -27.48 -24.90 1.80
C LEU A 1060 -26.02 -25.39 1.74
N SER A 1061 -25.77 -26.57 2.32
CA SER A 1061 -24.50 -27.31 2.22
C SER A 1061 -24.74 -28.72 1.67
N LYS A 1062 -23.66 -29.46 1.38
CA LYS A 1062 -23.64 -30.81 0.79
C LYS A 1062 -23.45 -31.91 1.83
#